data_AF-A0A1F4YF21-F1
#
_entry.id   AF-A0A1F4YF21-F1
#
_cell.length_a   1.000
_cell.length_b   1.000
_cell.length_c   1.000
_cell.angle_alpha   90.00
_cell.angle_beta   90.00
_cell.angle_gamma   90.00
#
_symmetry.space_group_name_H-M   'P 1'
#
loop_
_entity.id
_entity.type
_entity.pdbx_description
1 polymer ?
#
loop_
_entity_poly.entity_id
_entity_poly.type
_entity_poly.pdbx_seq_one_letter_code
_entity_poly.pdbx_strand_id
1 'polypeptide(L)'
;MAITNDWSVDFVNKIISHVDGVLDYTGVTTGDPPQAGDYVYGVTSTALGKILGTVGQDITDTTSNGTIALTNVQNRFTHAETLETLDSIYFATVTNGGFVVGDTLTTTNGANFSVKAIEYHYTQALQTANSAGNVYGRQGQTTFADAEIIQKSGTQVAVVSGAEVPGDAWTGSVVNEASGGTISPPSSDISAIINFDGGTEAIPRFATIRSTDNFSAGKSAVVQRVYGVTLTGSLKLVDTDDTWANNDEIYVLKIPYDNLQSGVTFKIGDKLITRTSGGTNTHATGKIITVDTTNSKLTVQGLTAGQSLFDNDAIVIRTTSDTYAADINAPNAASDFLDKVADVNGSPIVEQLLSQGGIYNGGSLNIVRDSNALYTYLQDTFDELGALDDDVPMTAQVALQQFTLVNGWKIPDLSFRFIESGSIQDSGLDNIWTNYQTLGSVEGIGNTVYAATTPLPQFYIEQNGSVIDTFWLTGHIDALVKVKTNTDTSKTVSSTGALINSGTVTIFNRNYGDTYDHFETTTIAGVAPIPLATASDLNNTTGTSRLNYDAGGAYTSGEEIRTTNASKRGIITAVSGTSTGTLDYILLTPSTNFADNDHIVGQISTQVSSVNGSPSNLVAGYGSRIIVATVEGTFTYSDRTTNFIDGEQITGGTSSASGIFMADDGASVITVGNITQSTAFASGESVTGATSGATATFTATITVATQIQRDIQDGNGNQPYNAVVYLNRDNQADGDTLARMYEWVKYRTRSLERTGEPAYSLLGGKGSESGKQGRLYITQDTAFALVKASPLGTFAGGTFFGARGVFVEDMATADVRAFQLIDSNGTVRNPPNQQTLQVTGLVSGDRVAVFRTSGGNILTTEFKISNAINTTVNSSISTLIEVSQNTRTASPLPSDVPTSATLRVLSPADTGLYLSFAYSAVDRNSNRFTLTSGDIGDTTGGLNLSTGDNAFVVLIEQQATTTSVSNTIVYVSDIPILSRVRRKGILPFEVAGTFTSSGASVAAIRTFDSIVD
;
A
#
# COMPACT_ATOMS: atom_id res chain seq x y z
N MET A 1 -31.96 -13.63 -18.09
CA MET A 1 -31.61 -14.19 -19.41
C MET A 1 -30.18 -14.71 -19.33
N ALA A 2 -29.88 -15.93 -19.80
CA ALA A 2 -28.49 -16.31 -20.06
C ALA A 2 -27.94 -15.26 -21.03
N ILE A 3 -26.86 -14.55 -20.66
CA ILE A 3 -26.31 -13.50 -21.51
C ILE A 3 -25.87 -14.15 -22.82
N THR A 4 -26.65 -13.95 -23.88
CA THR A 4 -26.35 -14.52 -25.18
C THR A 4 -25.20 -13.76 -25.86
N ASN A 5 -25.05 -12.45 -25.61
CA ASN A 5 -23.95 -11.60 -26.11
C ASN A 5 -23.51 -10.59 -25.02
N ASP A 6 -22.34 -10.79 -24.44
CA ASP A 6 -21.65 -9.93 -23.46
C ASP A 6 -20.83 -8.81 -24.13
N TRP A 7 -20.72 -8.84 -25.46
CA TRP A 7 -20.03 -7.84 -26.28
C TRP A 7 -20.92 -7.38 -27.43
N SER A 8 -20.95 -6.07 -27.67
CA SER A 8 -21.61 -5.44 -28.81
C SER A 8 -20.59 -5.04 -29.88
N VAL A 9 -20.89 -5.34 -31.14
CA VAL A 9 -20.07 -5.00 -32.29
C VAL A 9 -20.82 -3.97 -33.14
N ASP A 10 -20.32 -2.75 -33.14
CA ASP A 10 -20.80 -1.66 -34.00
C ASP A 10 -20.00 -1.67 -35.31
N PHE A 11 -20.59 -2.29 -36.33
CA PHE A 11 -19.99 -2.41 -37.67
C PHE A 11 -19.84 -1.06 -38.38
N VAL A 12 -20.70 -0.08 -38.07
CA VAL A 12 -20.69 1.24 -38.72
C VAL A 12 -19.54 2.09 -38.19
N ASN A 13 -19.41 2.18 -36.87
CA ASN A 13 -18.37 2.99 -36.22
C ASN A 13 -17.07 2.22 -35.97
N LYS A 14 -17.07 0.90 -36.24
CA LYS A 14 -15.96 -0.03 -35.97
C LYS A 14 -15.56 -0.05 -34.49
N ILE A 15 -16.55 -0.16 -33.60
CA ILE A 15 -16.36 -0.16 -32.15
C ILE A 15 -16.83 -1.48 -31.55
N ILE A 16 -16.01 -2.07 -30.69
CA ILE A 16 -16.32 -3.28 -29.92
C ILE A 16 -16.42 -2.88 -28.45
N SER A 17 -17.63 -2.94 -27.89
CA SER A 17 -17.90 -2.51 -26.51
C SER A 17 -18.40 -3.67 -25.68
N HIS A 18 -17.95 -3.76 -24.43
CA HIS A 18 -18.56 -4.66 -23.47
C HIS A 18 -19.97 -4.17 -23.11
N VAL A 19 -20.92 -5.10 -22.93
CA VAL A 19 -22.27 -4.78 -22.44
C VAL A 19 -22.28 -4.92 -20.93
N ASP A 20 -22.23 -3.80 -20.22
CA ASP A 20 -22.07 -3.77 -18.76
C ASP A 20 -23.35 -4.11 -18.00
N GLY A 21 -24.50 -3.99 -18.68
CA GLY A 21 -25.82 -4.20 -18.12
C GLY A 21 -26.91 -3.70 -19.05
N VAL A 22 -28.17 -3.95 -18.70
CA VAL A 22 -29.33 -3.64 -19.54
C VAL A 22 -30.41 -2.99 -18.69
N LEU A 23 -30.57 -1.68 -18.71
CA LEU A 23 -31.48 -0.94 -17.82
C LEU A 23 -32.92 -0.91 -18.34
N ASP A 24 -33.88 -1.25 -17.48
CA ASP A 24 -35.31 -1.12 -17.76
C ASP A 24 -35.86 0.24 -17.27
N TYR A 25 -36.81 0.79 -18.03
CA TYR A 25 -37.47 2.04 -17.68
C TYR A 25 -38.98 1.97 -17.90
N THR A 26 -39.72 2.79 -17.14
CA THR A 26 -41.18 2.90 -17.24
C THR A 26 -41.64 4.35 -17.17
N GLY A 27 -42.78 4.63 -17.79
CA GLY A 27 -43.57 5.83 -17.49
C GLY A 27 -43.07 7.16 -18.07
N VAL A 28 -42.45 7.18 -19.25
CA VAL A 28 -41.98 8.43 -19.89
C VAL A 28 -43.15 9.42 -20.05
N THR A 29 -43.05 10.60 -19.43
CA THR A 29 -44.11 11.62 -19.49
C THR A 29 -43.81 12.79 -20.45
N THR A 30 -42.54 13.15 -20.65
CA THR A 30 -42.09 14.18 -21.61
C THR A 30 -40.59 14.03 -21.95
N GLY A 31 -40.19 14.43 -23.17
CA GLY A 31 -38.79 14.42 -23.66
C GLY A 31 -38.55 13.43 -24.81
N ASP A 32 -37.49 13.66 -25.59
CA ASP A 32 -37.05 12.69 -26.60
C ASP A 32 -36.38 11.48 -25.92
N PRO A 33 -36.63 10.26 -26.41
CA PRO A 33 -36.05 9.05 -25.86
C PRO A 33 -34.54 9.01 -26.13
N PRO A 34 -33.73 8.52 -25.17
CA PRO A 34 -32.28 8.60 -25.28
C PRO A 34 -31.76 7.69 -26.40
N GLN A 35 -30.78 8.18 -27.16
CA GLN A 35 -30.26 7.51 -28.36
C GLN A 35 -28.99 6.68 -28.07
N ALA A 36 -28.68 5.77 -28.97
CA ALA A 36 -27.38 5.09 -28.94
C ALA A 36 -26.25 6.12 -29.04
N GLY A 37 -25.32 6.09 -28.09
CA GLY A 37 -24.25 7.08 -27.95
C GLY A 37 -24.43 8.05 -26.79
N ASP A 38 -25.65 8.23 -26.28
CA ASP A 38 -25.93 9.15 -25.16
C ASP A 38 -25.47 8.58 -23.81
N TYR A 39 -25.14 9.47 -22.88
CA TYR A 39 -24.89 9.11 -21.48
C TYR A 39 -26.14 9.38 -20.64
N VAL A 40 -26.61 8.34 -19.94
CA VAL A 40 -27.71 8.42 -18.98
C VAL A 40 -27.17 8.51 -17.55
N TYR A 41 -27.75 9.40 -16.76
CA TYR A 41 -27.35 9.72 -15.38
C TYR A 41 -28.52 9.52 -14.40
N GLY A 42 -28.27 8.81 -13.30
CA GLY A 42 -29.21 8.61 -12.21
C GLY A 42 -29.17 9.78 -11.22
N VAL A 43 -30.29 10.49 -11.07
CA VAL A 43 -30.34 11.72 -10.25
C VAL A 43 -30.08 11.46 -8.77
N THR A 44 -30.60 10.34 -8.26
CA THR A 44 -30.47 9.96 -6.84
C THR A 44 -29.20 9.18 -6.61
N SER A 45 -28.92 8.19 -7.46
CA SER A 45 -27.80 7.29 -7.30
C SER A 45 -26.47 7.89 -7.74
N THR A 46 -26.49 8.94 -8.56
CA THR A 46 -25.33 9.48 -9.29
C THR A 46 -24.67 8.47 -10.23
N ALA A 47 -25.38 7.40 -10.59
CA ALA A 47 -24.92 6.43 -11.56
C ALA A 47 -24.88 7.00 -12.97
N LEU A 48 -24.00 6.46 -13.79
CA LEU A 48 -23.75 6.92 -15.14
C LEU A 48 -23.57 5.70 -16.05
N GLY A 49 -24.09 5.75 -17.27
CA GLY A 49 -23.86 4.71 -18.28
C GLY A 49 -24.06 5.26 -19.69
N LYS A 50 -23.31 4.73 -20.66
CA LYS A 50 -23.48 5.05 -22.08
C LYS A 50 -24.41 4.06 -22.74
N ILE A 51 -25.32 4.52 -23.57
CA ILE A 51 -26.29 3.68 -24.26
C ILE A 51 -25.67 3.08 -25.52
N LEU A 52 -25.73 1.75 -25.63
CA LEU A 52 -25.31 0.98 -26.81
C LEU A 52 -26.46 0.80 -27.82
N GLY A 53 -27.71 0.71 -27.34
CA GLY A 53 -28.90 0.49 -28.16
C GLY A 53 -30.07 -0.09 -27.36
N THR A 54 -31.22 -0.32 -28.01
CA THR A 54 -32.39 -0.96 -27.38
C THR A 54 -32.36 -2.47 -27.52
N VAL A 55 -32.79 -3.17 -26.46
CA VAL A 55 -33.08 -4.60 -26.51
C VAL A 55 -34.58 -4.76 -26.77
N GLY A 56 -34.97 -5.06 -28.00
CA GLY A 56 -36.26 -5.69 -28.28
C GLY A 56 -37.44 -4.85 -28.80
N GLN A 57 -37.36 -3.54 -29.04
CA GLN A 57 -38.12 -2.74 -30.04
C GLN A 57 -37.69 -1.25 -29.98
N ASP A 58 -38.11 -0.48 -30.99
CA ASP A 58 -37.68 0.87 -31.39
C ASP A 58 -37.65 1.93 -30.27
N ILE A 59 -36.61 2.79 -30.29
CA ILE A 59 -36.45 3.98 -29.43
C ILE A 59 -37.62 4.97 -29.61
N THR A 60 -38.43 4.85 -30.66
CA THR A 60 -39.44 5.84 -31.03
C THR A 60 -40.79 5.76 -30.27
N ASP A 61 -41.00 4.79 -29.37
CA ASP A 61 -42.26 4.68 -28.62
C ASP A 61 -42.23 5.50 -27.32
N THR A 62 -42.82 6.70 -27.38
CA THR A 62 -42.92 7.67 -26.29
C THR A 62 -43.99 7.32 -25.24
N THR A 63 -44.62 6.15 -25.31
CA THR A 63 -45.76 5.78 -24.45
C THR A 63 -45.63 4.46 -23.68
N SER A 64 -44.50 3.76 -23.78
CA SER A 64 -44.36 2.39 -23.26
C SER A 64 -43.06 2.15 -22.48
N ASN A 65 -43.08 1.05 -21.71
CA ASN A 65 -41.91 0.54 -20.98
C ASN A 65 -40.88 0.00 -21.97
N GLY A 66 -39.59 0.21 -21.72
CA GLY A 66 -38.53 -0.23 -22.60
C GLY A 66 -37.24 -0.61 -21.87
N THR A 67 -36.26 -1.03 -22.65
CA THR A 67 -35.02 -1.63 -22.15
C THR A 67 -33.82 -1.13 -22.98
N ILE A 68 -32.80 -0.58 -22.31
CA ILE A 68 -31.58 -0.04 -22.94
C ILE A 68 -30.34 -0.83 -22.52
N ALA A 69 -29.47 -1.17 -23.46
CA ALA A 69 -28.17 -1.76 -23.16
C ALA A 69 -27.15 -0.64 -22.82
N LEU A 70 -26.38 -0.83 -21.76
CA LEU A 70 -25.40 0.14 -21.27
C LEU A 70 -23.97 -0.39 -21.38
N THR A 71 -23.03 0.51 -21.66
CA THR A 71 -21.57 0.34 -21.52
C THR A 71 -21.03 1.46 -20.64
N ASN A 72 -19.77 1.35 -20.24
CA ASN A 72 -19.05 2.38 -19.47
C ASN A 72 -19.77 2.76 -18.18
N VAL A 73 -20.45 1.79 -17.56
CA VAL A 73 -21.27 2.05 -16.37
C VAL A 73 -20.38 2.39 -15.18
N GLN A 74 -20.75 3.43 -14.46
CA GLN A 74 -20.16 3.89 -13.20
C GLN A 74 -21.24 4.00 -12.12
N ASN A 75 -20.92 3.58 -10.90
CA ASN A 75 -21.86 3.41 -9.78
C ASN A 75 -23.04 2.48 -10.13
N ARG A 76 -24.14 2.54 -9.37
CA ARG A 76 -25.30 1.65 -9.53
C ARG A 76 -26.59 2.44 -9.55
N PHE A 77 -27.41 2.18 -10.57
CA PHE A 77 -28.75 2.74 -10.63
C PHE A 77 -29.64 2.15 -9.53
N THR A 78 -30.45 2.98 -8.89
CA THR A 78 -31.37 2.58 -7.82
C THR A 78 -32.78 2.43 -8.34
N HIS A 79 -33.53 1.45 -7.82
CA HIS A 79 -34.95 1.32 -8.09
C HIS A 79 -35.70 2.64 -7.83
N ALA A 80 -36.64 2.93 -8.71
CA ALA A 80 -37.50 4.10 -8.70
C ALA A 80 -36.79 5.46 -8.79
N GLU A 81 -35.59 5.52 -9.38
CA GLU A 81 -34.91 6.80 -9.62
C GLU A 81 -35.23 7.43 -10.98
N THR A 82 -35.08 8.76 -11.03
CA THR A 82 -35.19 9.57 -12.25
C THR A 82 -33.89 9.51 -13.05
N LEU A 83 -34.02 9.44 -14.38
CA LEU A 83 -32.92 9.45 -15.32
C LEU A 83 -32.84 10.77 -16.09
N GLU A 84 -31.63 11.26 -16.33
CA GLU A 84 -31.34 12.44 -17.18
C GLU A 84 -30.32 12.04 -18.25
N THR A 85 -30.44 12.54 -19.49
CA THR A 85 -29.33 12.47 -20.44
C THR A 85 -28.37 13.62 -20.20
N LEU A 86 -27.07 13.37 -20.34
CA LEU A 86 -26.06 14.39 -20.10
C LEU A 86 -25.86 15.29 -21.33
N ASP A 87 -25.57 16.56 -21.07
CA ASP A 87 -25.11 17.52 -22.06
C ASP A 87 -23.77 17.06 -22.65
N SER A 88 -23.50 17.36 -23.92
CA SER A 88 -22.21 17.08 -24.55
C SER A 88 -21.58 18.31 -25.20
N ILE A 89 -20.27 18.46 -25.01
CA ILE A 89 -19.44 19.51 -25.62
C ILE A 89 -18.35 18.86 -26.45
N TYR A 90 -18.32 19.18 -27.73
CA TYR A 90 -17.22 18.83 -28.62
C TYR A 90 -16.05 19.78 -28.36
N PHE A 91 -14.83 19.24 -28.29
CA PHE A 91 -13.64 20.05 -28.11
C PHE A 91 -12.56 19.69 -29.13
N ALA A 92 -11.78 20.69 -29.54
CA ALA A 92 -10.57 20.57 -30.35
C ALA A 92 -9.34 20.86 -29.49
N THR A 93 -8.20 20.29 -29.89
CA THR A 93 -6.86 20.69 -29.43
C THR A 93 -6.69 20.72 -27.91
N VAL A 94 -6.20 19.62 -27.32
CA VAL A 94 -5.90 19.56 -25.89
C VAL A 94 -4.55 20.24 -25.60
N THR A 95 -4.51 21.13 -24.61
CA THR A 95 -3.31 21.86 -24.16
C THR A 95 -3.20 21.84 -22.64
N ASN A 96 -2.01 22.17 -22.11
CA ASN A 96 -1.78 22.31 -20.66
C ASN A 96 -2.22 21.11 -19.80
N GLY A 97 -2.06 19.88 -20.31
CA GLY A 97 -2.45 18.66 -19.61
C GLY A 97 -3.95 18.32 -19.67
N GLY A 98 -4.77 19.12 -20.36
CA GLY A 98 -6.19 18.83 -20.57
C GLY A 98 -7.03 18.87 -19.31
N PHE A 99 -8.06 18.03 -19.27
CA PHE A 99 -9.02 17.92 -18.18
C PHE A 99 -9.45 16.47 -17.99
N VAL A 100 -10.02 16.17 -16.81
CA VAL A 100 -10.43 14.82 -16.40
C VAL A 100 -11.86 14.81 -15.86
N VAL A 101 -12.44 13.61 -15.70
CA VAL A 101 -13.74 13.44 -15.04
C VAL A 101 -13.70 14.03 -13.62
N GLY A 102 -14.74 14.77 -13.25
CA GLY A 102 -14.83 15.49 -11.98
C GLY A 102 -14.31 16.92 -12.02
N ASP A 103 -13.56 17.33 -13.05
CA ASP A 103 -13.19 18.73 -13.23
C ASP A 103 -14.43 19.59 -13.52
N THR A 104 -14.36 20.86 -13.11
CA THR A 104 -15.31 21.89 -13.56
C THR A 104 -14.62 22.70 -14.65
N LEU A 105 -15.12 22.58 -15.88
CA LEU A 105 -14.68 23.39 -17.01
C LEU A 105 -15.40 24.72 -16.99
N THR A 106 -14.70 25.78 -17.34
CA THR A 106 -15.26 27.13 -17.41
C THR A 106 -14.92 27.81 -18.73
N THR A 107 -15.75 28.75 -19.19
CA THR A 107 -15.36 29.66 -20.29
C THR A 107 -14.98 31.03 -19.75
N THR A 108 -14.31 31.83 -20.59
CA THR A 108 -14.01 33.24 -20.29
C THR A 108 -15.26 34.07 -19.99
N ASN A 109 -16.42 33.63 -20.47
CA ASN A 109 -17.72 34.29 -20.31
C ASN A 109 -18.49 33.81 -19.07
N GLY A 110 -17.90 32.95 -18.24
CA GLY A 110 -18.47 32.50 -16.96
C GLY A 110 -19.39 31.28 -17.03
N ALA A 111 -19.50 30.62 -18.19
CA ALA A 111 -20.17 29.31 -18.28
C ALA A 111 -19.39 28.28 -17.47
N ASN A 112 -20.09 27.32 -16.85
CA ASN A 112 -19.47 26.22 -16.13
C ASN A 112 -20.11 24.87 -16.51
N PHE A 113 -19.28 23.84 -16.58
CA PHE A 113 -19.64 22.50 -17.00
C PHE A 113 -18.92 21.48 -16.11
N SER A 114 -19.69 20.70 -15.33
CA SER A 114 -19.12 19.66 -14.49
C SER A 114 -18.96 18.37 -15.30
N VAL A 115 -17.72 17.93 -15.48
CA VAL A 115 -17.40 16.76 -16.31
C VAL A 115 -17.79 15.47 -15.60
N LYS A 116 -18.61 14.65 -16.25
CA LYS A 116 -19.06 13.33 -15.79
C LYS A 116 -18.49 12.18 -16.62
N ALA A 117 -18.31 12.39 -17.92
CA ALA A 117 -17.65 11.44 -18.82
C ALA A 117 -16.85 12.19 -19.90
N ILE A 118 -15.85 11.52 -20.47
CA ILE A 118 -15.04 12.06 -21.57
C ILE A 118 -14.81 10.94 -22.58
N GLU A 119 -14.94 11.26 -23.87
CA GLU A 119 -14.62 10.37 -24.98
C GLU A 119 -13.71 11.08 -25.96
N TYR A 120 -12.60 10.45 -26.32
CA TYR A 120 -11.68 11.01 -27.31
C TYR A 120 -11.92 10.38 -28.68
N HIS A 121 -12.06 11.22 -29.70
CA HIS A 121 -12.28 10.77 -31.06
C HIS A 121 -10.94 10.68 -31.78
N TYR A 122 -10.44 9.46 -32.00
CA TYR A 122 -9.32 9.24 -32.91
C TYR A 122 -9.87 8.84 -34.28
N THR A 123 -9.72 9.65 -35.33
CA THR A 123 -9.74 9.06 -36.67
C THR A 123 -8.70 9.69 -37.57
N GLN A 124 -8.01 8.81 -38.30
CA GLN A 124 -7.25 9.14 -39.50
C GLN A 124 -8.17 9.63 -40.65
N ALA A 125 -9.50 9.38 -40.54
CA ALA A 125 -10.52 9.72 -41.52
C ALA A 125 -11.22 11.09 -41.31
N LEU A 126 -11.19 11.69 -40.12
CA LEU A 126 -11.74 13.03 -39.85
C LEU A 126 -10.65 14.11 -39.74
N GLN A 127 -9.62 14.06 -40.60
CA GLN A 127 -8.77 15.25 -40.83
C GLN A 127 -9.53 16.45 -41.42
N THR A 128 -10.84 16.34 -41.63
CA THR A 128 -11.69 17.40 -42.20
C THR A 128 -12.78 17.93 -41.25
N ALA A 129 -12.89 17.47 -40.00
CA ALA A 129 -13.86 18.01 -39.05
C ALA A 129 -13.26 18.17 -37.64
N ASN A 130 -12.53 19.26 -37.44
CA ASN A 130 -12.20 20.05 -36.24
C ASN A 130 -12.30 19.52 -34.78
N SER A 131 -12.65 18.27 -34.43
CA SER A 131 -12.88 17.83 -33.04
C SER A 131 -11.91 16.74 -32.57
N ALA A 132 -11.31 16.91 -31.38
CA ALA A 132 -10.42 15.98 -30.69
C ALA A 132 -11.16 15.02 -29.72
N GLY A 133 -12.38 15.35 -29.30
CA GLY A 133 -13.20 14.53 -28.39
C GLY A 133 -14.51 15.19 -27.98
N ASN A 134 -15.28 14.47 -27.16
CA ASN A 134 -16.52 14.87 -26.52
C ASN A 134 -16.36 14.84 -25.00
N VAL A 135 -16.92 15.82 -24.32
CA VAL A 135 -17.07 15.81 -22.86
C VAL A 135 -18.54 15.82 -22.51
N TYR A 136 -18.95 14.99 -21.56
CA TYR A 136 -20.33 14.82 -21.12
C TYR A 136 -20.47 15.29 -19.67
N GLY A 137 -21.55 16.00 -19.35
CA GLY A 137 -21.69 16.65 -18.05
C GLY A 137 -23.05 17.28 -17.81
N ARG A 138 -23.12 18.09 -16.75
CA ARG A 138 -24.30 18.90 -16.43
C ARG A 138 -23.93 20.38 -16.45
N GLN A 139 -24.74 21.18 -17.13
CA GLN A 139 -24.55 22.62 -17.25
C GLN A 139 -24.94 23.40 -15.97
N GLY A 140 -24.18 24.48 -15.70
CA GLY A 140 -24.61 25.57 -14.82
C GLY A 140 -24.88 26.87 -15.59
N GLN A 141 -26.14 27.06 -16.00
CA GLN A 141 -26.79 28.33 -16.40
C GLN A 141 -26.43 29.03 -17.74
N THR A 142 -25.30 28.77 -18.41
CA THR A 142 -25.01 29.33 -19.77
C THR A 142 -24.33 28.31 -20.69
N THR A 143 -24.68 28.34 -21.99
CA THR A 143 -24.23 27.38 -23.02
C THR A 143 -22.83 27.68 -23.55
N PHE A 144 -22.04 26.64 -23.81
CA PHE A 144 -20.75 26.73 -24.48
C PHE A 144 -20.95 26.95 -25.98
N ALA A 145 -20.40 28.05 -26.50
CA ALA A 145 -20.47 28.37 -27.93
C ALA A 145 -19.25 27.84 -28.70
N ASP A 146 -19.43 27.65 -30.01
CA ASP A 146 -18.33 27.26 -30.89
C ASP A 146 -17.14 28.22 -30.79
N ALA A 147 -15.92 27.68 -30.84
CA ALA A 147 -14.65 28.38 -30.69
C ALA A 147 -14.39 29.07 -29.34
N GLU A 148 -15.20 28.81 -28.29
CA GLU A 148 -14.90 29.29 -26.94
C GLU A 148 -13.71 28.54 -26.30
N ILE A 149 -12.93 29.27 -25.51
CA ILE A 149 -11.83 28.69 -24.73
C ILE A 149 -12.42 27.94 -23.55
N ILE A 150 -12.08 26.65 -23.46
CA ILE A 150 -12.35 25.82 -22.29
C ILE A 150 -11.18 26.01 -21.31
N GLN A 151 -11.50 26.40 -20.08
CA GLN A 151 -10.55 26.66 -19.01
C GLN A 151 -10.76 25.71 -17.83
N LYS A 152 -9.66 25.36 -17.16
CA LYS A 152 -9.64 24.71 -15.85
C LYS A 152 -8.87 25.61 -14.90
N SER A 153 -9.50 26.05 -13.80
CA SER A 153 -8.90 26.96 -12.82
C SER A 153 -8.24 28.19 -13.45
N GLY A 154 -8.88 28.76 -14.49
CA GLY A 154 -8.39 29.94 -15.22
C GLY A 154 -7.32 29.67 -16.29
N THR A 155 -6.89 28.42 -16.50
CA THR A 155 -5.92 28.05 -17.54
C THR A 155 -6.63 27.38 -18.72
N GLN A 156 -6.32 27.78 -19.95
CA GLN A 156 -6.86 27.14 -21.15
C GLN A 156 -6.43 25.68 -21.23
N VAL A 157 -7.38 24.77 -21.46
CA VAL A 157 -7.12 23.33 -21.59
C VAL A 157 -7.61 22.78 -22.92
N ALA A 158 -8.62 23.40 -23.55
CA ALA A 158 -9.09 23.06 -24.89
C ALA A 158 -9.86 24.23 -25.52
N VAL A 159 -10.37 24.03 -26.73
CA VAL A 159 -11.29 24.95 -27.41
C VAL A 159 -12.54 24.18 -27.82
N VAL A 160 -13.72 24.77 -27.62
CA VAL A 160 -14.99 24.20 -28.07
C VAL A 160 -15.01 24.09 -29.59
N SER A 161 -15.49 22.97 -30.13
CA SER A 161 -15.55 22.66 -31.55
C SER A 161 -16.97 22.33 -31.98
N GLY A 162 -17.78 23.36 -32.24
CA GLY A 162 -19.21 23.26 -32.46
C GLY A 162 -20.01 23.67 -31.22
N ALA A 163 -21.29 23.99 -31.39
CA ALA A 163 -22.13 24.34 -30.25
C ALA A 163 -22.30 23.15 -29.29
N GLU A 164 -22.44 23.43 -27.99
CA GLU A 164 -22.92 22.47 -27.01
C GLU A 164 -24.22 21.80 -27.52
N VAL A 165 -24.29 20.48 -27.37
CA VAL A 165 -25.51 19.71 -27.62
C VAL A 165 -26.14 19.46 -26.25
N PRO A 166 -27.25 20.15 -25.92
CA PRO A 166 -27.94 19.95 -24.66
C PRO A 166 -28.45 18.51 -24.55
N GLY A 167 -28.31 17.94 -23.36
CA GLY A 167 -29.02 16.73 -22.98
C GLY A 167 -30.49 17.06 -22.72
N ASP A 168 -31.37 16.12 -23.04
CA ASP A 168 -32.78 16.23 -22.73
C ASP A 168 -33.11 15.59 -21.37
N ALA A 169 -33.92 16.30 -20.60
CA ALA A 169 -34.45 15.79 -19.35
C ALA A 169 -35.53 14.75 -19.66
N TRP A 170 -35.19 13.47 -19.48
CA TRP A 170 -36.09 12.33 -19.65
C TRP A 170 -37.07 12.22 -18.48
N THR A 171 -37.94 13.22 -18.40
CA THR A 171 -38.75 13.54 -17.22
C THR A 171 -39.93 12.56 -17.06
N GLY A 172 -39.98 11.92 -15.88
CA GLY A 172 -40.94 10.87 -15.55
C GLY A 172 -40.46 9.44 -15.83
N SER A 173 -39.29 9.26 -16.46
CA SER A 173 -38.66 7.95 -16.58
C SER A 173 -38.23 7.46 -15.20
N VAL A 174 -38.79 6.32 -14.80
CA VAL A 174 -38.51 5.68 -13.51
C VAL A 174 -37.89 4.31 -13.79
N VAL A 175 -36.72 4.06 -13.20
CA VAL A 175 -36.11 2.72 -13.18
C VAL A 175 -37.04 1.78 -12.43
N ASN A 176 -37.59 0.76 -13.08
CA ASN A 176 -38.50 -0.19 -12.43
C ASN A 176 -37.92 -1.61 -12.43
N GLU A 177 -37.83 -2.21 -11.25
CA GLU A 177 -37.41 -3.60 -11.07
C GLU A 177 -38.64 -4.51 -11.04
N ALA A 178 -39.37 -4.70 -12.16
CA ALA A 178 -40.39 -5.76 -12.22
C ALA A 178 -40.88 -6.16 -13.63
N SER A 179 -40.76 -7.47 -13.87
CA SER A 179 -41.62 -8.35 -14.71
C SER A 179 -41.46 -8.34 -16.24
N GLY A 180 -40.23 -8.41 -16.76
CA GLY A 180 -40.04 -8.97 -18.11
C GLY A 180 -38.76 -8.59 -18.86
N GLY A 181 -38.11 -7.50 -18.48
CA GLY A 181 -36.73 -7.15 -18.83
C GLY A 181 -35.89 -7.19 -17.55
N THR A 182 -34.58 -7.40 -17.65
CA THR A 182 -33.71 -7.66 -16.50
C THR A 182 -32.57 -6.64 -16.42
N ILE A 183 -32.66 -5.69 -15.50
CA ILE A 183 -31.79 -5.70 -14.31
C ILE A 183 -32.67 -5.98 -13.10
N SER A 184 -33.10 -7.23 -12.94
CA SER A 184 -33.38 -7.65 -11.57
C SER A 184 -32.07 -7.51 -10.80
N PRO A 185 -32.06 -6.88 -9.61
CA PRO A 185 -30.97 -7.15 -8.69
C PRO A 185 -30.85 -8.67 -8.63
N PRO A 186 -29.64 -9.21 -8.72
CA PRO A 186 -29.41 -10.53 -8.20
C PRO A 186 -30.09 -10.63 -6.85
N SER A 187 -30.79 -11.72 -6.59
CA SER A 187 -31.30 -11.96 -5.25
C SER A 187 -30.18 -11.98 -4.21
N SER A 188 -28.94 -12.25 -4.62
CA SER A 188 -27.69 -11.91 -3.93
C SER A 188 -26.51 -12.16 -4.90
N ASP A 189 -25.27 -11.94 -4.49
CA ASP A 189 -24.09 -11.84 -5.35
C ASP A 189 -23.89 -12.96 -6.41
N ILE A 190 -24.13 -12.64 -7.71
CA ILE A 190 -23.98 -13.56 -8.88
C ILE A 190 -22.52 -13.96 -9.16
N SER A 191 -21.58 -13.60 -8.30
CA SER A 191 -20.22 -14.09 -8.41
C SER A 191 -19.66 -14.40 -7.04
N ALA A 192 -19.23 -15.65 -6.89
CA ALA A 192 -18.65 -16.15 -5.66
C ALA A 192 -17.31 -16.81 -5.96
N ILE A 193 -16.33 -16.53 -5.11
CA ILE A 193 -15.16 -17.41 -5.01
C ILE A 193 -15.53 -18.50 -4.03
N ILE A 194 -15.64 -19.73 -4.54
CA ILE A 194 -15.83 -20.91 -3.72
C ILE A 194 -14.51 -21.66 -3.58
N ASN A 195 -14.24 -22.10 -2.36
CA ASN A 195 -13.14 -23.01 -2.06
C ASN A 195 -13.61 -24.45 -2.19
N PHE A 196 -12.75 -25.30 -2.74
CA PHE A 196 -13.00 -26.74 -2.81
C PHE A 196 -11.71 -27.52 -2.50
N ASP A 197 -11.83 -28.50 -1.63
CA ASP A 197 -10.73 -29.40 -1.35
C ASP A 197 -10.69 -30.51 -2.40
N GLY A 198 -9.77 -30.39 -3.36
CA GLY A 198 -9.24 -31.52 -4.12
C GLY A 198 -10.13 -32.12 -5.23
N GLY A 199 -9.74 -31.99 -6.50
CA GLY A 199 -10.29 -32.73 -7.65
C GLY A 199 -9.34 -33.82 -8.18
N THR A 200 -9.84 -34.72 -9.02
CA THR A 200 -9.00 -35.71 -9.74
C THR A 200 -8.48 -35.19 -11.07
N GLU A 201 -9.11 -34.14 -11.60
CA GLU A 201 -8.68 -33.43 -12.80
C GLU A 201 -8.79 -31.91 -12.61
N ALA A 202 -8.13 -31.14 -13.50
CA ALA A 202 -8.23 -29.68 -13.47
C ALA A 202 -9.56 -29.25 -14.11
N ILE A 203 -10.35 -28.45 -13.39
CA ILE A 203 -11.61 -27.91 -13.91
C ILE A 203 -11.29 -26.85 -14.98
N PRO A 204 -11.68 -27.05 -16.25
CA PRO A 204 -11.33 -26.11 -17.31
C PRO A 204 -12.10 -24.81 -17.15
N ARG A 205 -11.46 -23.69 -17.52
CA ARG A 205 -12.13 -22.39 -17.59
C ARG A 205 -13.34 -22.46 -18.54
N PHE A 206 -14.39 -21.76 -18.17
CA PHE A 206 -15.69 -21.70 -18.83
C PHE A 206 -16.48 -23.01 -18.83
N ALA A 207 -16.03 -24.02 -18.07
CA ALA A 207 -16.83 -25.20 -17.81
C ALA A 207 -18.16 -24.81 -17.17
N THR A 208 -19.23 -25.43 -17.63
CA THR A 208 -20.51 -25.42 -16.92
C THR A 208 -20.45 -26.43 -15.78
N ILE A 209 -20.77 -25.96 -14.57
CA ILE A 209 -20.80 -26.78 -13.36
C ILE A 209 -22.19 -26.82 -12.73
N ARG A 210 -22.48 -27.88 -11.97
CA ARG A 210 -23.76 -28.12 -11.28
C ARG A 210 -23.54 -28.74 -9.90
N SER A 211 -24.54 -28.64 -9.02
CA SER A 211 -24.60 -29.37 -7.73
C SER A 211 -25.44 -30.65 -7.81
N THR A 212 -25.32 -31.49 -6.78
CA THR A 212 -25.88 -32.85 -6.66
C THR A 212 -27.27 -32.91 -6.06
N ASP A 213 -28.24 -33.13 -6.93
CA ASP A 213 -29.44 -33.90 -6.62
C ASP A 213 -29.83 -34.72 -7.85
N ASN A 214 -28.97 -35.69 -8.21
CA ASN A 214 -29.24 -36.79 -9.14
C ASN A 214 -30.26 -36.46 -10.25
N PHE A 215 -29.86 -35.57 -11.18
CA PHE A 215 -30.54 -35.24 -12.44
C PHE A 215 -31.70 -34.23 -12.37
N SER A 216 -31.74 -33.33 -11.39
CA SER A 216 -32.50 -32.07 -11.47
C SER A 216 -31.62 -30.88 -11.06
N ALA A 217 -31.81 -29.71 -11.68
CA ALA A 217 -30.90 -28.58 -11.52
C ALA A 217 -31.26 -27.77 -10.28
N GLY A 218 -30.57 -28.01 -9.16
CA GLY A 218 -30.64 -27.14 -7.98
C GLY A 218 -29.78 -25.88 -8.07
N LYS A 219 -28.56 -25.98 -8.65
CA LYS A 219 -27.60 -24.87 -8.81
C LYS A 219 -26.79 -25.02 -10.11
N SER A 220 -26.50 -23.93 -10.81
CA SER A 220 -25.66 -23.91 -12.02
C SER A 220 -24.71 -22.71 -12.00
N ALA A 221 -23.51 -22.86 -12.57
CA ALA A 221 -22.57 -21.75 -12.71
C ALA A 221 -21.60 -21.96 -13.89
N VAL A 222 -20.93 -20.88 -14.28
CA VAL A 222 -19.81 -20.89 -15.24
C VAL A 222 -18.51 -20.58 -14.50
N VAL A 223 -17.47 -21.37 -14.76
CA VAL A 223 -16.15 -21.18 -14.17
C VAL A 223 -15.40 -20.07 -14.93
N GLN A 224 -14.90 -19.04 -14.27
CA GLN A 224 -14.11 -17.97 -14.91
C GLN A 224 -12.60 -18.09 -14.74
N ARG A 225 -12.16 -19.10 -13.96
CA ARG A 225 -10.77 -19.39 -13.56
C ARG A 225 -10.28 -18.48 -12.43
N VAL A 226 -9.50 -19.09 -11.55
CA VAL A 226 -8.62 -18.43 -10.60
C VAL A 226 -7.22 -18.96 -10.88
N TYR A 227 -6.20 -18.11 -10.77
CA TYR A 227 -4.82 -18.51 -11.06
C TYR A 227 -4.37 -19.63 -10.12
N GLY A 228 -3.61 -20.62 -10.62
CA GLY A 228 -2.99 -21.65 -9.78
C GLY A 228 -3.79 -22.92 -9.48
N VAL A 229 -4.92 -23.18 -10.16
CA VAL A 229 -5.67 -24.44 -10.01
C VAL A 229 -4.81 -25.63 -10.48
N THR A 230 -4.09 -26.23 -9.52
CA THR A 230 -3.77 -27.64 -9.57
C THR A 230 -5.00 -28.40 -9.06
N LEU A 231 -4.89 -29.71 -8.92
CA LEU A 231 -5.93 -30.63 -8.44
C LEU A 231 -6.56 -30.24 -7.07
N THR A 232 -6.35 -29.04 -6.51
CA THR A 232 -6.85 -28.51 -5.23
C THR A 232 -6.90 -26.97 -5.37
N GLY A 233 -8.00 -26.27 -5.05
CA GLY A 233 -8.12 -24.87 -5.47
C GLY A 233 -9.32 -24.06 -4.97
N SER A 234 -9.37 -22.80 -5.41
CA SER A 234 -10.56 -21.93 -5.37
C SER A 234 -11.06 -21.71 -6.79
N LEU A 235 -12.37 -21.71 -7.01
CA LEU A 235 -12.98 -21.31 -8.28
C LEU A 235 -13.73 -20.01 -8.11
N LYS A 236 -13.55 -19.13 -9.09
CA LYS A 236 -14.43 -18.02 -9.34
C LYS A 236 -15.59 -18.52 -10.20
N LEU A 237 -16.79 -18.39 -9.67
CA LEU A 237 -18.03 -18.78 -10.31
C LEU A 237 -18.85 -17.55 -10.66
N VAL A 238 -19.48 -17.59 -11.83
CA VAL A 238 -20.66 -16.77 -12.12
C VAL A 238 -21.87 -17.58 -11.70
N ASP A 239 -22.36 -17.28 -10.51
CA ASP A 239 -23.51 -17.91 -9.85
C ASP A 239 -24.82 -17.31 -10.37
N THR A 240 -25.49 -18.00 -11.29
CA THR A 240 -26.70 -17.46 -11.92
C THR A 240 -27.89 -17.29 -10.97
N ASP A 241 -27.87 -17.94 -9.81
CA ASP A 241 -29.04 -18.07 -8.93
C ASP A 241 -28.76 -17.69 -7.47
N ASP A 242 -27.53 -17.27 -7.15
CA ASP A 242 -27.03 -17.00 -5.78
C ASP A 242 -27.35 -18.14 -4.80
N THR A 243 -26.79 -19.30 -5.10
CA THR A 243 -26.99 -20.48 -4.26
C THR A 243 -25.69 -21.17 -3.91
N TRP A 244 -24.57 -20.81 -4.52
CA TRP A 244 -23.29 -21.48 -4.33
C TRP A 244 -22.62 -21.06 -3.00
N ALA A 245 -22.17 -22.04 -2.24
CA ALA A 245 -21.45 -21.87 -0.99
C ALA A 245 -20.06 -22.54 -1.04
N ASN A 246 -19.15 -22.15 -0.13
CA ASN A 246 -17.88 -22.84 0.03
C ASN A 246 -18.13 -24.32 0.32
N ASN A 247 -17.38 -25.18 -0.35
CA ASN A 247 -17.48 -26.64 -0.23
C ASN A 247 -18.82 -27.22 -0.75
N ASP A 248 -19.55 -26.49 -1.59
CA ASP A 248 -20.62 -27.08 -2.39
C ASP A 248 -20.04 -28.12 -3.36
N GLU A 249 -20.71 -29.26 -3.52
CA GLU A 249 -20.26 -30.29 -4.46
C GLU A 249 -20.27 -29.76 -5.91
N ILE A 250 -19.09 -29.76 -6.56
CA ILE A 250 -18.89 -29.24 -7.91
C ILE A 250 -18.77 -30.37 -8.92
N TYR A 251 -19.70 -30.44 -9.87
CA TYR A 251 -19.65 -31.41 -10.96
C TYR A 251 -19.36 -30.73 -12.29
N VAL A 252 -18.27 -31.12 -12.95
CA VAL A 252 -18.01 -30.73 -14.34
C VAL A 252 -18.77 -31.67 -15.27
N LEU A 253 -19.65 -31.12 -16.09
CA LEU A 253 -20.38 -31.93 -17.08
C LEU A 253 -19.42 -32.41 -18.19
N LYS A 254 -19.08 -33.70 -18.19
CA LYS A 254 -18.38 -34.37 -19.27
C LYS A 254 -19.37 -35.19 -20.09
N ILE A 255 -19.57 -34.81 -21.34
CA ILE A 255 -20.49 -35.46 -22.26
C ILE A 255 -19.78 -36.65 -22.92
N PRO A 256 -20.17 -37.91 -22.63
CA PRO A 256 -19.63 -39.06 -23.33
C PRO A 256 -20.16 -39.13 -24.76
N TYR A 257 -19.31 -39.54 -25.70
CA TYR A 257 -19.69 -39.78 -27.09
C TYR A 257 -19.29 -41.19 -27.53
N ASP A 258 -20.11 -41.77 -28.41
CA ASP A 258 -19.87 -43.05 -29.05
C ASP A 258 -19.99 -42.91 -30.57
N ASN A 259 -19.56 -43.94 -31.31
CA ASN A 259 -19.72 -44.01 -32.77
C ASN A 259 -19.08 -42.82 -33.53
N LEU A 260 -17.97 -42.28 -33.03
CA LEU A 260 -17.21 -41.23 -33.73
C LEU A 260 -16.85 -41.69 -35.15
N GLN A 261 -17.30 -40.93 -36.15
CA GLN A 261 -17.09 -41.29 -37.54
C GLN A 261 -15.60 -41.34 -37.90
N SER A 262 -15.21 -42.33 -38.69
CA SER A 262 -13.83 -42.51 -39.15
C SER A 262 -13.31 -41.26 -39.86
N GLY A 263 -12.22 -40.68 -39.35
CA GLY A 263 -11.60 -39.48 -39.92
C GLY A 263 -12.15 -38.16 -39.38
N VAL A 264 -13.16 -38.19 -38.51
CA VAL A 264 -13.68 -37.02 -37.79
C VAL A 264 -13.04 -36.96 -36.40
N THR A 265 -12.64 -35.77 -35.97
CA THR A 265 -12.12 -35.51 -34.61
C THR A 265 -12.74 -34.21 -34.11
N PHE A 266 -13.22 -34.20 -32.87
CA PHE A 266 -13.65 -32.97 -32.22
C PHE A 266 -12.46 -32.04 -31.99
N LYS A 267 -12.68 -30.75 -32.21
CA LYS A 267 -11.72 -29.70 -31.88
C LYS A 267 -12.28 -28.81 -30.79
N ILE A 268 -11.38 -28.25 -30.00
CA ILE A 268 -11.71 -27.14 -29.11
C ILE A 268 -12.26 -26.01 -29.98
N GLY A 269 -13.41 -25.46 -29.59
CA GLY A 269 -14.11 -24.41 -30.29
C GLY A 269 -15.27 -24.88 -31.18
N ASP A 270 -15.38 -26.16 -31.49
CA ASP A 270 -16.47 -26.67 -32.32
C ASP A 270 -17.83 -26.39 -31.65
N LYS A 271 -18.78 -25.87 -32.45
CA LYS A 271 -20.17 -25.67 -32.02
C LYS A 271 -20.88 -27.01 -31.97
N LEU A 272 -21.24 -27.41 -30.76
CA LEU A 272 -22.05 -28.59 -30.50
C LEU A 272 -23.52 -28.25 -30.73
N ILE A 273 -24.18 -29.05 -31.57
CA ILE A 273 -25.63 -29.02 -31.74
C ILE A 273 -26.16 -30.45 -31.61
N THR A 274 -27.14 -30.64 -30.73
CA THR A 274 -27.81 -31.93 -30.58
C THR A 274 -29.07 -31.99 -31.45
N ARG A 275 -29.26 -33.13 -32.11
CA ARG A 275 -30.47 -33.46 -32.88
C ARG A 275 -30.90 -34.87 -32.50
N THR A 276 -32.18 -35.13 -32.41
CA THR A 276 -32.66 -36.54 -32.35
C THR A 276 -32.16 -37.30 -33.56
N SER A 277 -31.69 -38.53 -33.36
CA SER A 277 -31.20 -39.39 -34.44
C SER A 277 -32.24 -39.42 -35.59
N GLY A 278 -31.87 -38.87 -36.76
CA GLY A 278 -32.75 -38.75 -37.94
C GLY A 278 -33.76 -37.58 -37.95
N GLY A 279 -33.75 -36.68 -36.97
CA GLY A 279 -34.69 -35.55 -36.83
C GLY A 279 -34.14 -34.18 -37.26
N THR A 280 -35.04 -33.19 -37.40
CA THR A 280 -34.73 -31.78 -37.71
C THR A 280 -34.75 -30.85 -36.50
N ASN A 281 -35.20 -31.32 -35.34
CA ASN A 281 -35.40 -30.48 -34.16
C ASN A 281 -34.09 -30.40 -33.35
N THR A 282 -33.66 -29.16 -33.11
CA THR A 282 -32.52 -28.80 -32.26
C THR A 282 -32.94 -28.76 -30.80
N HIS A 283 -32.24 -29.49 -29.92
CA HIS A 283 -32.60 -29.56 -28.49
C HIS A 283 -31.64 -28.82 -27.57
N ALA A 284 -30.34 -28.83 -27.85
CA ALA A 284 -29.35 -28.06 -27.09
C ALA A 284 -28.18 -27.61 -27.99
N THR A 285 -27.58 -26.47 -27.64
CA THR A 285 -26.36 -25.95 -28.26
C THR A 285 -25.30 -25.69 -27.20
N GLY A 286 -24.02 -25.85 -27.55
CA GLY A 286 -22.89 -25.51 -26.69
C GLY A 286 -21.59 -25.39 -27.50
N LYS A 287 -20.48 -25.08 -26.84
CA LYS A 287 -19.15 -25.01 -27.46
C LYS A 287 -18.20 -25.98 -26.77
N ILE A 288 -17.44 -26.76 -27.55
CA ILE A 288 -16.46 -27.71 -26.99
C ILE A 288 -15.25 -26.94 -26.45
N ILE A 289 -14.90 -27.15 -25.18
CA ILE A 289 -13.75 -26.51 -24.52
C ILE A 289 -12.64 -27.50 -24.17
N THR A 290 -12.94 -28.80 -24.09
CA THR A 290 -11.92 -29.86 -23.90
C THR A 290 -12.38 -31.15 -24.57
N VAL A 291 -11.43 -31.87 -25.17
CA VAL A 291 -11.65 -33.17 -25.82
C VAL A 291 -10.79 -34.21 -25.13
N ASP A 292 -11.43 -35.14 -24.42
CA ASP A 292 -10.78 -36.34 -23.87
C ASP A 292 -10.96 -37.48 -24.86
N THR A 293 -9.92 -37.73 -25.66
CA THR A 293 -9.89 -38.82 -26.64
C THR A 293 -9.60 -40.19 -26.02
N THR A 294 -9.14 -40.24 -24.77
CA THR A 294 -8.81 -41.50 -24.08
C THR A 294 -10.07 -42.14 -23.53
N ASN A 295 -10.98 -41.33 -22.96
CA ASN A 295 -12.24 -41.80 -22.39
C ASN A 295 -13.47 -41.45 -23.23
N SER A 296 -13.27 -40.90 -24.43
CA SER A 296 -14.34 -40.43 -25.34
C SER A 296 -15.33 -39.47 -24.68
N LYS A 297 -14.82 -38.38 -24.09
CA LYS A 297 -15.64 -37.36 -23.43
C LYS A 297 -15.36 -35.94 -23.92
N LEU A 298 -16.38 -35.09 -23.87
CA LEU A 298 -16.31 -33.67 -24.24
C LEU A 298 -16.71 -32.82 -23.05
N THR A 299 -15.92 -31.79 -22.74
CA THR A 299 -16.35 -30.72 -21.82
C THR A 299 -16.83 -29.54 -22.65
N VAL A 300 -17.91 -28.91 -22.23
CA VAL A 300 -18.62 -27.90 -23.02
C VAL A 300 -18.97 -26.66 -22.21
N GLN A 301 -19.05 -25.53 -22.91
CA GLN A 301 -19.47 -24.24 -22.40
C GLN A 301 -20.86 -23.88 -22.97
N GLY A 302 -21.66 -23.16 -22.16
CA GLY A 302 -22.81 -22.40 -22.65
C GLY A 302 -24.00 -23.27 -23.06
N LEU A 303 -24.20 -24.40 -22.36
CA LEU A 303 -25.32 -25.28 -22.65
C LEU A 303 -26.65 -24.61 -22.26
N THR A 304 -27.59 -24.51 -23.19
CA THR A 304 -28.90 -23.89 -22.96
C THR A 304 -29.64 -24.59 -21.81
N ALA A 305 -29.97 -23.84 -20.75
CA ALA A 305 -30.63 -24.35 -19.56
C ALA A 305 -32.08 -24.82 -19.82
N GLY A 306 -32.51 -25.88 -19.13
CA GLY A 306 -33.92 -26.30 -19.07
C GLY A 306 -34.43 -27.26 -20.15
N GLN A 307 -33.59 -27.69 -21.09
CA GLN A 307 -33.96 -28.74 -22.07
C GLN A 307 -33.46 -30.11 -21.59
N SER A 308 -34.31 -31.15 -21.69
CA SER A 308 -33.95 -32.53 -21.31
C SER A 308 -32.72 -32.97 -22.11
N LEU A 309 -31.66 -33.30 -21.40
CA LEU A 309 -30.37 -33.58 -21.97
C LEU A 309 -30.20 -35.09 -22.22
N PHE A 310 -29.94 -35.44 -23.49
CA PHE A 310 -29.17 -36.60 -23.94
C PHE A 310 -29.80 -38.00 -23.81
N ASP A 311 -30.71 -38.39 -24.69
CA ASP A 311 -30.91 -39.83 -24.97
C ASP A 311 -30.96 -40.06 -26.49
N ASN A 312 -29.94 -40.74 -27.04
CA ASN A 312 -29.82 -41.09 -28.46
C ASN A 312 -29.87 -39.90 -29.45
N ASP A 313 -29.30 -38.76 -29.07
CA ASP A 313 -29.15 -37.60 -29.94
C ASP A 313 -27.81 -37.67 -30.71
N ALA A 314 -27.84 -37.30 -31.99
CA ALA A 314 -26.68 -37.14 -32.85
C ALA A 314 -25.96 -35.81 -32.58
N ILE A 315 -24.62 -35.85 -32.46
CA ILE A 315 -23.77 -34.66 -32.60
C ILE A 315 -23.68 -34.31 -34.08
N VAL A 316 -24.17 -33.13 -34.42
CA VAL A 316 -23.83 -32.50 -35.69
C VAL A 316 -22.86 -31.36 -35.41
N ILE A 317 -21.65 -31.48 -35.95
CA ILE A 317 -20.73 -30.34 -36.03
C ILE A 317 -21.18 -29.53 -37.24
N ARG A 318 -21.58 -28.28 -37.00
CA ARG A 318 -21.84 -27.36 -38.12
C ARG A 318 -20.52 -26.96 -38.76
N THR A 319 -20.27 -27.52 -39.94
CA THR A 319 -19.35 -26.95 -40.93
C THR A 319 -20.19 -26.31 -42.04
N THR A 320 -19.60 -25.89 -43.17
CA THR A 320 -20.38 -25.45 -44.35
C THR A 320 -21.38 -26.51 -44.85
N SER A 321 -21.20 -27.77 -44.44
CA SER A 321 -22.21 -28.82 -44.42
C SER A 321 -22.40 -29.38 -43.01
N ASP A 322 -23.64 -29.40 -42.50
CA ASP A 322 -24.01 -30.12 -41.28
C ASP A 322 -23.54 -31.57 -41.38
N THR A 323 -22.49 -31.94 -40.65
CA THR A 323 -21.90 -33.27 -40.69
C THR A 323 -22.16 -33.97 -39.37
N TYR A 324 -22.81 -35.13 -39.45
CA TYR A 324 -22.92 -36.03 -38.30
C TYR A 324 -21.51 -36.46 -37.89
N ALA A 325 -21.15 -36.23 -36.62
CA ALA A 325 -19.82 -36.53 -36.11
C ALA A 325 -19.81 -37.78 -35.22
N ALA A 326 -20.76 -37.90 -34.29
CA ALA A 326 -20.86 -39.00 -33.33
C ALA A 326 -22.26 -39.02 -32.68
N ASP A 327 -22.58 -40.06 -31.91
CA ASP A 327 -23.75 -40.07 -31.02
C ASP A 327 -23.34 -39.57 -29.63
N ILE A 328 -24.19 -38.74 -29.00
CA ILE A 328 -24.06 -38.42 -27.57
C ILE A 328 -24.82 -39.45 -26.76
N ASN A 329 -24.17 -39.98 -25.73
CA ASN A 329 -24.85 -40.76 -24.71
C ASN A 329 -25.28 -39.88 -23.54
N ALA A 330 -26.42 -40.21 -22.94
CA ALA A 330 -26.75 -39.76 -21.59
C ALA A 330 -25.54 -40.01 -20.69
N PRO A 331 -24.99 -38.97 -20.04
CA PRO A 331 -24.01 -39.20 -18.99
C PRO A 331 -24.71 -40.00 -17.89
N ASN A 332 -24.26 -41.24 -17.70
CA ASN A 332 -24.98 -42.28 -16.96
C ASN A 332 -24.16 -42.88 -15.81
N ALA A 333 -22.88 -42.53 -15.73
CA ALA A 333 -21.97 -42.96 -14.70
C ALA A 333 -21.41 -41.77 -13.95
N ALA A 334 -21.06 -41.98 -12.69
CA ALA A 334 -20.44 -40.95 -11.86
C ALA A 334 -19.17 -40.38 -12.55
N SER A 335 -18.41 -41.21 -13.28
CA SER A 335 -17.24 -40.77 -14.07
C SER A 335 -17.51 -39.73 -15.16
N ASP A 336 -18.76 -39.49 -15.52
CA ASP A 336 -19.17 -38.51 -16.54
C ASP A 336 -19.44 -37.12 -15.94
N PHE A 337 -19.41 -37.01 -14.61
CA PHE A 337 -19.73 -35.76 -13.90
C PHE A 337 -18.69 -35.36 -12.84
N LEU A 338 -17.79 -36.27 -12.45
CA LEU A 338 -17.09 -36.16 -11.17
C LEU A 338 -15.78 -35.34 -11.23
N ASP A 339 -15.78 -34.23 -10.51
CA ASP A 339 -14.77 -33.91 -9.48
C ASP A 339 -15.53 -33.83 -8.13
N LYS A 340 -14.87 -34.05 -6.97
CA LYS A 340 -15.53 -34.07 -5.63
C LYS A 340 -14.94 -33.01 -4.71
N VAL A 341 -15.62 -32.76 -3.57
CA VAL A 341 -15.20 -31.85 -2.49
C VAL A 341 -14.73 -32.64 -1.26
N ALA A 342 -13.83 -32.06 -0.46
CA ALA A 342 -13.59 -32.38 0.96
C ALA A 342 -13.73 -31.14 1.90
N ASP A 343 -13.65 -31.38 3.22
CA ASP A 343 -14.27 -30.67 4.38
C ASP A 343 -14.21 -29.13 4.54
N VAL A 344 -15.10 -28.63 5.40
CA VAL A 344 -15.51 -27.23 5.64
C VAL A 344 -14.38 -26.20 5.80
N ASN A 345 -14.30 -25.24 4.88
CA ASN A 345 -13.52 -23.99 4.99
C ASN A 345 -14.36 -22.70 4.83
N GLY A 346 -14.81 -22.11 5.95
CA GLY A 346 -15.29 -20.71 6.07
C GLY A 346 -16.45 -20.25 5.18
N SER A 347 -16.84 -18.97 5.29
CA SER A 347 -17.91 -18.35 4.47
C SER A 347 -17.43 -18.01 3.04
N PRO A 348 -18.30 -18.07 2.02
CA PRO A 348 -17.97 -17.65 0.65
C PRO A 348 -17.38 -16.24 0.59
N ILE A 349 -16.37 -16.03 -0.25
CA ILE A 349 -15.86 -14.68 -0.51
C ILE A 349 -16.71 -14.08 -1.63
N VAL A 350 -17.65 -13.26 -1.21
CA VAL A 350 -18.48 -12.42 -2.09
C VAL A 350 -17.63 -11.29 -2.67
N GLU A 351 -17.82 -11.00 -3.95
CA GLU A 351 -16.81 -10.32 -4.77
C GLU A 351 -16.66 -8.79 -4.64
N GLN A 352 -17.46 -8.01 -3.89
CA GLN A 352 -17.14 -6.57 -3.84
C GLN A 352 -17.62 -5.69 -2.68
N LEU A 353 -16.80 -4.66 -2.45
CA LEU A 353 -17.13 -3.41 -1.74
C LEU A 353 -17.74 -2.39 -2.71
N LEU A 354 -18.73 -1.61 -2.25
CA LEU A 354 -19.34 -0.47 -2.98
C LEU A 354 -18.32 0.54 -3.53
N SER A 355 -17.12 0.61 -2.94
CA SER A 355 -16.07 1.58 -3.28
C SER A 355 -15.15 1.17 -4.44
N GLN A 356 -15.22 -0.08 -4.93
CA GLN A 356 -14.33 -0.62 -5.96
C GLN A 356 -14.95 -0.50 -7.37
N GLY A 357 -15.60 0.64 -7.65
CA GLY A 357 -16.49 0.84 -8.78
C GLY A 357 -16.10 0.14 -10.08
N GLY A 358 -17.10 -0.40 -10.78
CA GLY A 358 -16.97 -0.74 -12.19
C GLY A 358 -16.86 -2.22 -12.58
N ILE A 359 -16.92 -3.20 -11.67
CA ILE A 359 -17.17 -4.58 -12.09
C ILE A 359 -18.26 -5.31 -11.26
N TYR A 360 -18.46 -5.04 -9.97
CA TYR A 360 -19.28 -5.91 -9.12
C TYR A 360 -20.08 -5.18 -8.02
N ASN A 361 -20.89 -4.17 -8.35
CA ASN A 361 -21.84 -3.62 -7.37
C ASN A 361 -23.03 -4.59 -7.18
N GLY A 362 -22.86 -5.65 -6.37
CA GLY A 362 -23.90 -6.57 -5.86
C GLY A 362 -25.02 -6.93 -6.84
N GLY A 363 -24.68 -7.08 -8.12
CA GLY A 363 -25.61 -6.67 -9.19
C GLY A 363 -25.32 -7.17 -10.59
N SER A 364 -24.05 -7.29 -10.96
CA SER A 364 -23.64 -7.36 -12.35
C SER A 364 -23.28 -8.79 -12.77
N LEU A 365 -23.95 -9.27 -13.83
CA LEU A 365 -23.72 -10.55 -14.49
C LEU A 365 -22.45 -10.55 -15.38
N ASN A 366 -21.56 -9.56 -15.26
CA ASN A 366 -20.56 -9.30 -16.30
C ASN A 366 -19.49 -10.39 -16.36
N ILE A 367 -19.45 -11.06 -17.51
CA ILE A 367 -18.50 -12.14 -17.77
C ILE A 367 -17.16 -11.53 -18.19
N VAL A 368 -16.12 -11.70 -17.38
CA VAL A 368 -14.75 -11.38 -17.80
C VAL A 368 -14.29 -12.43 -18.81
N ARG A 369 -13.85 -11.98 -19.99
CA ARG A 369 -13.27 -12.85 -21.04
C ARG A 369 -11.76 -12.73 -21.01
N ASP A 370 -11.06 -13.79 -21.40
CA ASP A 370 -9.67 -13.56 -21.81
C ASP A 370 -9.60 -13.00 -23.24
N SER A 371 -8.45 -12.42 -23.56
CA SER A 371 -8.19 -11.86 -24.88
C SER A 371 -8.39 -12.90 -26.01
N ASN A 372 -8.10 -14.18 -25.74
CA ASN A 372 -8.32 -15.26 -26.71
C ASN A 372 -9.81 -15.61 -26.90
N ALA A 373 -10.63 -15.61 -25.85
CA ALA A 373 -12.07 -15.82 -25.97
C ALA A 373 -12.76 -14.65 -26.68
N LEU A 374 -12.30 -13.41 -26.45
CA LEU A 374 -12.77 -12.26 -27.22
C LEU A 374 -12.38 -12.40 -28.70
N TYR A 375 -11.12 -12.76 -28.97
CA TYR A 375 -10.67 -13.02 -30.35
C TYR A 375 -11.55 -14.05 -31.04
N THR A 376 -11.80 -15.18 -30.38
CA THR A 376 -12.60 -16.27 -30.94
C THR A 376 -14.05 -15.83 -31.17
N TYR A 377 -14.64 -15.08 -30.22
CA TYR A 377 -15.97 -14.50 -30.39
C TYR A 377 -16.06 -13.59 -31.60
N LEU A 378 -15.04 -12.75 -31.82
CA LEU A 378 -14.99 -11.86 -32.97
C LEU A 378 -14.80 -12.64 -34.28
N GLN A 379 -13.97 -13.69 -34.32
CA GLN A 379 -13.89 -14.53 -35.53
C GLN A 379 -15.25 -15.19 -35.83
N ASP A 380 -15.89 -15.79 -34.83
CA ASP A 380 -17.21 -16.41 -34.99
C ASP A 380 -18.25 -15.39 -35.49
N THR A 381 -18.21 -14.15 -34.98
CA THR A 381 -19.15 -13.07 -35.37
C THR A 381 -18.93 -12.62 -36.81
N PHE A 382 -17.69 -12.54 -37.29
CA PHE A 382 -17.36 -12.08 -38.65
C PHE A 382 -17.41 -13.20 -39.69
N ASP A 383 -17.46 -14.46 -39.26
CA ASP A 383 -17.71 -15.62 -40.12
C ASP A 383 -19.21 -15.78 -40.47
N GLU A 384 -20.10 -15.03 -39.81
CA GLU A 384 -21.52 -15.02 -40.13
C GLU A 384 -21.78 -14.40 -41.52
N LEU A 385 -22.75 -14.96 -42.25
CA LEU A 385 -23.06 -14.58 -43.64
C LEU A 385 -23.26 -13.08 -43.87
N GLY A 386 -23.80 -12.38 -42.86
CA GLY A 386 -24.09 -10.95 -42.91
C GLY A 386 -22.91 -10.03 -42.59
N ALA A 387 -21.77 -10.59 -42.18
CA ALA A 387 -20.54 -9.86 -41.83
C ALA A 387 -19.36 -10.22 -42.74
N LEU A 388 -19.58 -11.05 -43.78
CA LEU A 388 -18.54 -11.49 -44.71
C LEU A 388 -17.96 -10.35 -45.58
N ASP A 389 -18.68 -9.23 -45.71
CA ASP A 389 -18.24 -8.02 -46.39
C ASP A 389 -17.58 -7.00 -45.45
N ASP A 390 -17.57 -7.26 -44.13
CA ASP A 390 -16.92 -6.41 -43.14
C ASP A 390 -15.44 -6.77 -42.93
N ASP A 391 -14.62 -5.76 -42.66
CA ASP A 391 -13.22 -5.95 -42.34
C ASP A 391 -13.07 -6.64 -40.97
N VAL A 392 -12.31 -7.74 -40.90
CA VAL A 392 -12.01 -8.43 -39.64
C VAL A 392 -11.36 -7.46 -38.63
N PRO A 393 -11.77 -7.49 -37.35
CA PRO A 393 -11.37 -6.47 -36.38
C PRO A 393 -10.03 -6.71 -35.70
N MET A 394 -9.59 -7.96 -35.61
CA MET A 394 -8.46 -8.33 -34.78
C MET A 394 -7.66 -9.47 -35.39
N THR A 395 -6.34 -9.42 -35.19
CA THR A 395 -5.39 -10.50 -35.51
C THR A 395 -4.72 -10.98 -34.23
N ALA A 396 -4.31 -12.26 -34.19
CA ALA A 396 -3.74 -12.86 -32.99
C ALA A 396 -2.40 -13.54 -33.25
N GLN A 397 -1.45 -13.31 -32.36
CA GLN A 397 -0.25 -14.13 -32.17
C GLN A 397 -0.45 -14.96 -30.90
N VAL A 398 -1.29 -16.00 -31.00
CA VAL A 398 -1.76 -16.79 -29.84
C VAL A 398 -0.64 -17.38 -28.99
N ALA A 399 0.50 -17.76 -29.59
CA ALA A 399 1.66 -18.28 -28.87
C ALA A 399 2.34 -17.24 -27.96
N LEU A 400 2.20 -15.96 -28.29
CA LEU A 400 2.73 -14.83 -27.51
C LEU A 400 1.64 -14.16 -26.66
N GLN A 401 0.40 -14.65 -26.73
CA GLN A 401 -0.78 -14.02 -26.12
C GLN A 401 -0.89 -12.53 -26.47
N GLN A 402 -0.56 -12.17 -27.71
CA GLN A 402 -0.59 -10.80 -28.20
C GLN A 402 -1.63 -10.67 -29.31
N PHE A 403 -2.53 -9.70 -29.16
CA PHE A 403 -3.64 -9.44 -30.05
C PHE A 403 -3.53 -8.02 -30.60
N THR A 404 -3.78 -7.85 -31.89
CA THR A 404 -3.67 -6.55 -32.56
C THR A 404 -4.98 -6.19 -33.23
N LEU A 405 -5.58 -5.07 -32.82
CA LEU A 405 -6.72 -4.45 -33.47
C LEU A 405 -6.29 -3.85 -34.82
N VAL A 406 -6.99 -4.23 -35.88
CA VAL A 406 -6.65 -3.89 -37.27
C VAL A 406 -7.82 -3.20 -37.95
N ASN A 407 -7.61 -2.70 -39.18
CA ASN A 407 -8.67 -2.16 -40.05
C ASN A 407 -9.51 -1.02 -39.42
N GLY A 408 -8.92 -0.28 -38.48
CA GLY A 408 -9.55 0.87 -37.81
C GLY A 408 -10.49 0.52 -36.65
N TRP A 409 -10.61 -0.77 -36.30
CA TRP A 409 -11.43 -1.24 -35.17
C TRP A 409 -10.85 -0.85 -33.82
N LYS A 410 -11.73 -0.63 -32.84
CA LYS A 410 -11.37 -0.13 -31.51
C LYS A 410 -12.19 -0.76 -30.41
N ILE A 411 -11.59 -0.81 -29.22
CA ILE A 411 -12.27 -1.15 -27.97
C ILE A 411 -12.18 0.10 -27.07
N PRO A 412 -13.29 0.59 -26.49
CA PRO A 412 -13.25 1.68 -25.52
C PRO A 412 -12.44 1.30 -24.27
N ASP A 413 -11.75 2.28 -23.67
CA ASP A 413 -10.84 2.02 -22.54
C ASP A 413 -11.52 1.30 -21.37
N LEU A 414 -12.75 1.70 -21.01
CA LEU A 414 -13.48 1.05 -19.91
C LEU A 414 -13.90 -0.40 -20.23
N SER A 415 -13.99 -0.82 -21.50
CA SER A 415 -14.35 -2.21 -21.82
C SER A 415 -13.23 -3.21 -21.52
N PHE A 416 -11.97 -2.77 -21.45
CA PHE A 416 -10.85 -3.65 -21.11
C PHE A 416 -10.84 -4.13 -19.66
N ARG A 417 -11.63 -3.51 -18.76
CA ARG A 417 -11.81 -4.04 -17.40
C ARG A 417 -12.44 -5.44 -17.38
N PHE A 418 -13.12 -5.81 -18.47
CA PHE A 418 -13.73 -7.13 -18.68
C PHE A 418 -12.87 -8.06 -19.55
N ILE A 419 -11.60 -7.70 -19.75
CA ILE A 419 -10.62 -8.53 -20.45
C ILE A 419 -9.51 -8.92 -19.47
N GLU A 420 -9.14 -10.19 -19.48
CA GLU A 420 -7.98 -10.75 -18.77
C GLU A 420 -7.03 -11.47 -19.75
N SER A 421 -5.89 -11.97 -19.26
CA SER A 421 -5.01 -12.92 -19.95
C SER A 421 -4.67 -12.58 -21.42
N GLY A 422 -3.51 -11.97 -21.63
CA GLY A 422 -2.99 -11.55 -22.93
C GLY A 422 -3.04 -10.03 -23.14
N SER A 423 -2.23 -9.52 -24.05
CA SER A 423 -2.15 -8.09 -24.35
C SER A 423 -2.90 -7.72 -25.62
N ILE A 424 -3.47 -6.52 -25.66
CA ILE A 424 -4.12 -5.97 -26.84
C ILE A 424 -3.44 -4.66 -27.22
N GLN A 425 -3.15 -4.49 -28.50
CA GLN A 425 -2.60 -3.26 -29.06
C GLN A 425 -3.37 -2.87 -30.32
N ASP A 426 -3.29 -1.61 -30.74
CA ASP A 426 -3.74 -1.23 -32.08
C ASP A 426 -2.63 -1.40 -33.12
N SER A 427 -3.02 -1.53 -34.39
CA SER A 427 -2.10 -1.68 -35.52
C SER A 427 -1.16 -0.49 -35.73
N GLY A 428 -1.54 0.70 -35.23
CA GLY A 428 -0.69 1.89 -35.19
C GLY A 428 0.36 1.87 -34.07
N LEU A 429 0.23 0.95 -33.10
CA LEU A 429 0.96 0.95 -31.82
C LEU A 429 0.81 2.26 -31.05
N ASP A 430 -0.29 2.96 -31.25
CA ASP A 430 -0.66 4.20 -30.58
C ASP A 430 -1.27 3.90 -29.20
N ASN A 431 -1.98 2.77 -29.08
CA ASN A 431 -2.49 2.23 -27.82
C ASN A 431 -1.98 0.82 -27.56
N ILE A 432 -1.48 0.60 -26.34
CA ILE A 432 -1.02 -0.71 -25.90
C ILE A 432 -1.54 -0.97 -24.50
N TRP A 433 -2.23 -2.09 -24.35
CA TRP A 433 -2.72 -2.65 -23.10
C TRP A 433 -1.91 -3.90 -22.78
N THR A 434 -1.10 -3.81 -21.73
CA THR A 434 -0.23 -4.90 -21.30
C THR A 434 -0.91 -5.66 -20.17
N ASN A 435 -0.80 -6.98 -20.19
CA ASN A 435 -1.37 -7.80 -19.14
C ASN A 435 -0.37 -8.01 -18.01
N TYR A 436 -0.79 -7.71 -16.79
CA TYR A 436 0.00 -7.90 -15.57
C TYR A 436 -0.60 -9.04 -14.76
N GLN A 437 0.20 -10.07 -14.50
CA GLN A 437 -0.20 -11.26 -13.75
C GLN A 437 0.67 -11.43 -12.52
N THR A 438 0.10 -11.31 -11.33
CA THR A 438 0.86 -11.56 -10.10
C THR A 438 0.96 -13.05 -9.79
N LEU A 439 2.11 -13.43 -9.23
CA LEU A 439 2.42 -14.77 -8.79
C LEU A 439 3.34 -14.72 -7.56
N GLY A 440 3.43 -15.83 -6.82
CA GLY A 440 4.32 -15.96 -5.67
C GLY A 440 3.58 -16.30 -4.39
N SER A 441 4.31 -16.39 -3.27
CA SER A 441 3.77 -16.76 -1.96
C SER A 441 3.38 -15.52 -1.19
N VAL A 442 2.09 -15.25 -1.12
CA VAL A 442 1.52 -14.04 -0.52
C VAL A 442 0.71 -14.41 0.71
N GLU A 443 0.97 -13.74 1.83
CA GLU A 443 0.21 -13.91 3.08
C GLU A 443 -1.29 -13.69 2.84
N GLY A 444 -2.13 -14.57 3.41
CA GLY A 444 -3.56 -14.61 3.13
C GLY A 444 -3.96 -15.32 1.83
N ILE A 445 -3.00 -15.75 0.99
CA ILE A 445 -3.23 -16.60 -0.19
C ILE A 445 -2.40 -17.88 -0.05
N GLY A 446 -3.04 -19.01 0.26
CA GLY A 446 -2.36 -20.30 0.32
C GLY A 446 -2.00 -20.82 -1.08
N ASN A 447 -1.00 -21.71 -1.15
CA ASN A 447 -0.61 -22.40 -2.40
C ASN A 447 -1.75 -23.23 -3.05
N THR A 448 -2.85 -23.46 -2.33
CA THR A 448 -3.97 -24.30 -2.77
C THR A 448 -5.35 -23.69 -2.52
N VAL A 449 -5.52 -22.63 -1.71
CA VAL A 449 -6.84 -22.08 -1.35
C VAL A 449 -6.74 -20.57 -1.07
N TYR A 450 -7.71 -19.79 -1.55
CA TYR A 450 -8.05 -18.45 -1.06
C TYR A 450 -8.70 -18.61 0.32
N ALA A 451 -7.88 -18.63 1.37
CA ALA A 451 -8.33 -18.97 2.72
C ALA A 451 -9.40 -17.98 3.22
N ALA A 452 -10.63 -18.48 3.41
CA ALA A 452 -11.80 -17.70 3.82
C ALA A 452 -11.74 -17.13 5.26
N THR A 453 -10.62 -17.30 5.97
CA THR A 453 -10.44 -16.87 7.36
C THR A 453 -9.79 -15.50 7.51
N THR A 454 -9.20 -14.95 6.43
CA THR A 454 -8.60 -13.61 6.40
C THR A 454 -9.09 -12.87 5.16
N PRO A 455 -9.36 -11.56 5.23
CA PRO A 455 -9.66 -10.80 4.03
C PRO A 455 -8.46 -10.87 3.08
N LEU A 456 -8.74 -11.09 1.81
CA LEU A 456 -7.71 -11.28 0.81
C LEU A 456 -6.81 -10.04 0.71
N PRO A 457 -5.50 -10.23 0.51
CA PRO A 457 -4.56 -9.13 0.40
C PRO A 457 -4.91 -8.24 -0.78
N GLN A 458 -4.87 -6.92 -0.56
CA GLN A 458 -5.12 -5.95 -1.61
C GLN A 458 -3.84 -5.64 -2.40
N PHE A 459 -3.89 -5.88 -3.70
CA PHE A 459 -2.87 -5.45 -4.65
C PHE A 459 -3.30 -4.15 -5.32
N TYR A 460 -2.34 -3.28 -5.59
CA TYR A 460 -2.59 -2.04 -6.32
C TYR A 460 -1.45 -1.77 -7.30
N ILE A 461 -1.79 -1.06 -8.37
CA ILE A 461 -0.87 -0.71 -9.45
C ILE A 461 -0.67 0.79 -9.47
N GLU A 462 0.58 1.22 -9.50
CA GLU A 462 0.98 2.61 -9.69
C GLU A 462 1.56 2.80 -11.09
N GLN A 463 1.19 3.92 -11.70
CA GLN A 463 1.75 4.37 -12.96
C GLN A 463 1.73 5.90 -12.99
N ASN A 464 2.89 6.51 -13.27
CA ASN A 464 3.07 7.96 -13.37
C ASN A 464 2.69 8.73 -12.08
N GLY A 465 3.09 8.21 -10.91
CA GLY A 465 2.86 8.82 -9.60
C GLY A 465 1.43 8.68 -9.07
N SER A 466 0.54 7.97 -9.78
CA SER A 466 -0.85 7.77 -9.39
C SER A 466 -1.20 6.29 -9.34
N VAL A 467 -2.01 5.91 -8.34
CA VAL A 467 -2.57 4.57 -8.23
C VAL A 467 -3.74 4.45 -9.22
N ILE A 468 -3.72 3.41 -10.04
CA ILE A 468 -4.81 3.08 -10.96
C ILE A 468 -6.01 2.60 -10.13
N ASP A 469 -7.20 3.08 -10.48
CA ASP A 469 -8.44 2.63 -9.84
C ASP A 469 -8.57 1.11 -9.99
N THR A 470 -8.69 0.45 -8.84
CA THR A 470 -8.80 -1.01 -8.76
C THR A 470 -10.11 -1.47 -9.39
N PHE A 471 -10.01 -2.10 -10.57
CA PHE A 471 -11.11 -2.82 -11.20
C PHE A 471 -10.93 -4.34 -11.14
N TRP A 472 -9.82 -4.84 -10.61
CA TRP A 472 -9.60 -6.25 -10.32
C TRP A 472 -9.99 -6.59 -8.87
N LEU A 473 -10.15 -7.89 -8.60
CA LEU A 473 -10.47 -8.41 -7.28
C LEU A 473 -9.28 -8.33 -6.32
N THR A 474 -9.57 -8.37 -5.01
CA THR A 474 -8.54 -8.62 -4.00
C THR A 474 -7.93 -10.01 -4.18
N GLY A 475 -6.64 -10.15 -3.90
CA GLY A 475 -5.85 -11.33 -4.25
C GLY A 475 -5.04 -11.14 -5.54
N HIS A 476 -4.52 -12.23 -6.10
CA HIS A 476 -3.72 -12.16 -7.32
C HIS A 476 -4.47 -11.47 -8.46
N ILE A 477 -3.77 -10.57 -9.14
CA ILE A 477 -4.29 -9.80 -10.27
C ILE A 477 -3.97 -10.52 -11.59
N ASP A 478 -4.93 -10.50 -12.51
CA ASP A 478 -4.79 -10.75 -13.94
C ASP A 478 -5.57 -9.65 -14.65
N ALA A 479 -4.89 -8.57 -15.02
CA ALA A 479 -5.54 -7.36 -15.52
C ALA A 479 -4.76 -6.75 -16.68
N LEU A 480 -5.48 -6.23 -17.67
CA LEU A 480 -4.89 -5.43 -18.74
C LEU A 480 -4.81 -3.96 -18.28
N VAL A 481 -3.62 -3.39 -18.34
CA VAL A 481 -3.38 -1.98 -18.01
C VAL A 481 -2.81 -1.28 -19.23
N LYS A 482 -3.36 -0.11 -19.53
CA LYS A 482 -2.88 0.76 -20.59
C LYS A 482 -1.48 1.26 -20.25
N VAL A 483 -0.49 1.00 -21.12
CA VAL A 483 0.92 1.43 -20.97
C VAL A 483 1.33 2.45 -22.02
N LYS A 484 0.55 2.55 -23.09
CA LYS A 484 0.74 3.52 -24.17
C LYS A 484 -0.62 4.06 -24.54
N THR A 485 -0.72 5.38 -24.63
CA THR A 485 -2.00 6.04 -24.89
C THR A 485 -1.85 7.07 -26.00
N ASN A 486 -2.92 7.19 -26.78
CA ASN A 486 -3.06 8.22 -27.78
C ASN A 486 -4.12 9.28 -27.42
N THR A 487 -4.80 9.08 -26.28
CA THR A 487 -6.06 9.77 -25.93
C THR A 487 -6.28 10.05 -24.43
N ASP A 488 -5.51 9.46 -23.50
CA ASP A 488 -5.79 9.58 -22.06
C ASP A 488 -5.16 10.85 -21.45
N THR A 489 -5.99 11.87 -21.21
CA THR A 489 -5.61 13.13 -20.55
C THR A 489 -5.51 13.04 -19.03
N SER A 490 -5.95 11.93 -18.42
CA SER A 490 -5.75 11.69 -16.99
C SER A 490 -4.29 11.38 -16.66
N LYS A 491 -3.48 11.08 -17.68
CA LYS A 491 -2.06 10.83 -17.58
C LYS A 491 -1.28 12.00 -18.17
N THR A 492 -0.18 12.38 -17.53
CA THR A 492 0.66 13.53 -17.89
C THR A 492 1.50 13.26 -19.14
N VAL A 493 0.90 12.77 -20.22
CA VAL A 493 1.62 12.43 -21.46
C VAL A 493 1.42 13.53 -22.50
N SER A 494 2.53 14.03 -23.03
CA SER A 494 2.60 15.27 -23.83
C SER A 494 2.30 15.09 -25.32
N SER A 495 1.99 13.87 -25.79
CA SER A 495 1.64 13.60 -27.19
C SER A 495 0.93 12.25 -27.38
N THR A 496 0.09 12.19 -28.40
CA THR A 496 -0.57 10.97 -28.91
C THR A 496 0.46 9.88 -29.24
N GLY A 497 0.28 8.66 -28.74
CA GLY A 497 1.17 7.52 -29.01
C GLY A 497 2.44 7.53 -28.15
N ALA A 498 2.42 8.20 -27.00
CA ALA A 498 3.54 8.20 -26.04
C ALA A 498 3.37 7.10 -24.98
N LEU A 499 4.50 6.56 -24.50
CA LEU A 499 4.51 5.64 -23.38
C LEU A 499 4.14 6.37 -22.09
N ILE A 500 3.20 5.80 -21.34
CA ILE A 500 2.83 6.31 -20.02
C ILE A 500 3.95 5.93 -19.06
N ASN A 501 4.51 6.91 -18.34
CA ASN A 501 5.62 6.68 -17.40
C ASN A 501 6.81 5.95 -18.04
N SER A 502 7.11 6.20 -19.33
CA SER A 502 8.13 5.45 -20.10
C SER A 502 7.90 3.94 -20.18
N GLY A 503 6.66 3.48 -19.97
CA GLY A 503 6.27 2.07 -19.93
C GLY A 503 6.43 1.43 -18.55
N THR A 504 6.91 2.17 -17.55
CA THR A 504 7.13 1.66 -16.19
C THR A 504 5.83 1.59 -15.40
N VAL A 505 5.58 0.43 -14.81
CA VAL A 505 4.48 0.16 -13.88
C VAL A 505 5.04 -0.48 -12.62
N THR A 506 4.55 -0.05 -11.45
CA THR A 506 4.92 -0.63 -10.17
C THR A 506 3.71 -1.28 -9.53
N ILE A 507 3.81 -2.58 -9.23
CA ILE A 507 2.75 -3.34 -8.59
C ILE A 507 3.15 -3.58 -7.14
N PHE A 508 2.23 -3.34 -6.22
CA PHE A 508 2.47 -3.36 -4.78
C PHE A 508 1.57 -4.36 -4.05
N ASN A 509 2.12 -4.96 -3.01
CA ASN A 509 1.38 -5.66 -1.96
C ASN A 509 1.85 -5.15 -0.59
N ARG A 510 1.00 -4.35 0.08
CA ARG A 510 1.33 -3.65 1.33
C ARG A 510 0.22 -3.70 2.38
N ASN A 511 -0.27 -4.90 2.66
CA ASN A 511 -1.29 -5.11 3.67
C ASN A 511 -0.69 -4.99 5.08
N TYR A 512 -1.26 -4.11 5.89
CA TYR A 512 -0.81 -3.92 7.27
C TYR A 512 -1.03 -5.22 8.06
N GLY A 513 -0.07 -5.62 8.90
CA GLY A 513 0.03 -6.97 9.48
C GLY A 513 1.07 -7.87 8.80
N ASP A 514 1.41 -7.58 7.55
CA ASP A 514 2.29 -8.43 6.73
C ASP A 514 3.59 -7.71 6.32
N THR A 515 4.59 -8.47 5.88
CA THR A 515 5.77 -7.93 5.20
C THR A 515 5.35 -7.34 3.85
N TYR A 516 5.99 -6.25 3.42
CA TYR A 516 5.65 -5.63 2.14
C TYR A 516 6.49 -6.16 0.98
N ASP A 517 5.91 -6.10 -0.21
CA ASP A 517 6.64 -6.33 -1.46
C ASP A 517 6.12 -5.41 -2.56
N HIS A 518 6.97 -5.18 -3.55
CA HIS A 518 6.63 -4.51 -4.78
C HIS A 518 7.52 -4.97 -5.93
N PHE A 519 7.03 -4.81 -7.15
CA PHE A 519 7.75 -5.17 -8.35
C PHE A 519 7.54 -4.08 -9.40
N GLU A 520 8.66 -3.52 -9.86
CA GLU A 520 8.69 -2.55 -10.95
C GLU A 520 9.01 -3.30 -12.26
N THR A 521 8.27 -3.01 -13.31
CA THR A 521 8.51 -3.57 -14.64
C THR A 521 8.28 -2.54 -15.74
N THR A 522 8.98 -2.73 -16.85
CA THR A 522 8.85 -1.95 -18.09
C THR A 522 8.33 -2.79 -19.26
N THR A 523 7.72 -3.94 -18.96
CA THR A 523 7.13 -4.82 -19.99
C THR A 523 6.06 -4.06 -20.78
N ILE A 524 6.20 -4.06 -22.10
CA ILE A 524 5.26 -3.43 -23.03
C ILE A 524 4.75 -4.53 -23.96
N ALA A 525 3.44 -4.73 -23.97
CA ALA A 525 2.75 -5.84 -24.62
C ALA A 525 3.18 -7.23 -24.09
N GLY A 526 2.38 -8.24 -24.42
CA GLY A 526 2.47 -9.58 -23.86
C GLY A 526 1.96 -9.68 -22.41
N VAL A 527 2.28 -10.81 -21.80
CA VAL A 527 1.98 -11.12 -20.40
C VAL A 527 3.22 -10.85 -19.55
N ALA A 528 3.07 -9.96 -18.56
CA ALA A 528 4.10 -9.60 -17.61
C ALA A 528 3.92 -10.39 -16.31
N PRO A 529 4.78 -11.38 -16.01
CA PRO A 529 4.77 -12.08 -14.73
C PRO A 529 5.33 -11.18 -13.63
N ILE A 530 4.55 -10.98 -12.56
CA ILE A 530 4.87 -10.10 -11.43
C ILE A 530 5.10 -10.95 -10.18
N PRO A 531 6.35 -11.31 -9.86
CA PRO A 531 6.65 -12.07 -8.66
C PRO A 531 6.56 -11.17 -7.41
N LEU A 532 5.68 -11.53 -6.49
CA LEU A 532 5.52 -10.89 -5.19
C LEU A 532 5.49 -11.95 -4.09
N ALA A 533 6.14 -11.66 -2.97
CA ALA A 533 6.15 -12.52 -1.80
C ALA A 533 5.94 -11.73 -0.52
N THR A 534 4.92 -12.10 0.25
CA THR A 534 4.65 -11.52 1.58
C THR A 534 4.39 -12.63 2.58
N ALA A 535 4.68 -12.36 3.86
CA ALA A 535 4.44 -13.25 4.99
C ALA A 535 3.91 -12.44 6.18
N SER A 536 3.31 -13.10 7.16
CA SER A 536 2.94 -12.48 8.44
C SER A 536 4.15 -11.80 9.09
N ASP A 537 3.98 -10.54 9.50
CA ASP A 537 5.03 -9.75 10.13
C ASP A 537 4.89 -9.79 11.66
N LEU A 538 5.73 -10.60 12.30
CA LEU A 538 5.73 -10.79 13.76
C LEU A 538 6.08 -9.52 14.55
N ASN A 539 6.61 -8.49 13.88
CA ASN A 539 6.92 -7.20 14.51
C ASN A 539 5.88 -6.12 14.18
N ASN A 540 4.79 -6.49 13.50
CA ASN A 540 3.70 -5.60 13.12
C ASN A 540 2.33 -6.23 13.43
N THR A 541 2.15 -6.68 14.67
CA THR A 541 0.95 -7.42 15.09
C THR A 541 -0.11 -6.53 15.75
N THR A 542 0.23 -5.30 16.13
CA THR A 542 -0.69 -4.40 16.83
C THR A 542 -1.79 -3.90 15.88
N GLY A 543 -3.03 -3.81 16.35
CA GLY A 543 -4.12 -3.22 15.58
C GLY A 543 -3.89 -1.72 15.29
N THR A 544 -4.49 -1.21 14.21
CA THR A 544 -4.45 0.22 13.91
C THR A 544 -5.34 1.03 14.88
N SER A 545 -6.43 0.43 15.34
CA SER A 545 -7.44 1.04 16.21
C SER A 545 -7.97 0.02 17.22
N ARG A 546 -8.65 0.52 18.26
CA ARG A 546 -9.35 -0.26 19.28
C ARG A 546 -10.78 0.21 19.42
N LEU A 547 -11.73 -0.71 19.46
CA LEU A 547 -13.13 -0.43 19.78
C LEU A 547 -13.56 -1.22 21.02
N ASN A 548 -14.57 -0.71 21.72
CA ASN A 548 -15.25 -1.45 22.77
C ASN A 548 -16.56 -2.02 22.20
N TYR A 549 -17.01 -3.15 22.71
CA TYR A 549 -18.28 -3.76 22.30
C TYR A 549 -19.10 -4.24 23.49
N ASP A 550 -20.41 -4.18 23.33
CA ASP A 550 -21.40 -4.69 24.27
C ASP A 550 -22.21 -5.85 23.68
N ALA A 551 -22.65 -6.75 24.56
CA ALA A 551 -23.58 -7.85 24.26
C ALA A 551 -23.15 -8.80 23.12
N GLY A 552 -21.84 -9.06 22.99
CA GLY A 552 -21.29 -10.04 22.04
C GLY A 552 -20.99 -11.41 22.69
N GLY A 553 -20.54 -12.39 21.91
CA GLY A 553 -19.82 -13.57 22.41
C GLY A 553 -18.31 -13.44 22.18
N ALA A 554 -17.55 -14.53 22.36
CA ALA A 554 -16.10 -14.52 22.18
C ALA A 554 -15.70 -14.46 20.70
N TYR A 555 -15.22 -13.29 20.25
CA TYR A 555 -14.55 -13.11 18.97
C TYR A 555 -13.22 -13.88 18.91
N THR A 556 -12.71 -14.11 17.70
CA THR A 556 -11.47 -14.85 17.40
C THR A 556 -10.41 -13.91 16.82
N SER A 557 -9.17 -13.94 17.32
CA SER A 557 -8.06 -13.20 16.70
C SER A 557 -7.80 -13.71 15.28
N GLY A 558 -7.55 -12.80 14.34
CA GLY A 558 -7.40 -13.06 12.91
C GLY A 558 -8.72 -13.02 12.13
N GLU A 559 -9.88 -13.03 12.79
CA GLU A 559 -11.15 -12.97 12.08
C GLU A 559 -11.49 -11.56 11.60
N GLU A 560 -12.28 -11.49 10.54
CA GLU A 560 -12.82 -10.23 10.06
C GLU A 560 -14.11 -9.84 10.80
N ILE A 561 -14.25 -8.56 11.13
CA ILE A 561 -15.49 -7.93 11.59
C ILE A 561 -16.05 -6.99 10.52
N ARG A 562 -17.36 -7.02 10.33
CA ARG A 562 -18.06 -6.14 9.37
C ARG A 562 -19.31 -5.55 9.99
N THR A 563 -19.72 -4.36 9.56
CA THR A 563 -21.09 -3.90 9.84
C THR A 563 -22.11 -4.79 9.13
N THR A 564 -23.34 -4.86 9.63
CA THR A 564 -24.42 -5.65 9.00
C THR A 564 -24.69 -5.31 7.54
N ASN A 565 -24.42 -4.06 7.12
CA ASN A 565 -24.51 -3.59 5.73
C ASN A 565 -23.18 -3.68 4.95
N ALA A 566 -22.15 -4.34 5.51
CA ALA A 566 -20.79 -4.48 4.97
C ALA A 566 -20.05 -3.17 4.61
N SER A 567 -20.57 -2.01 5.02
CA SER A 567 -19.97 -0.70 4.71
C SER A 567 -18.67 -0.41 5.46
N LYS A 568 -18.42 -1.07 6.60
CA LYS A 568 -17.21 -0.94 7.42
C LYS A 568 -16.65 -2.31 7.74
N ARG A 569 -15.33 -2.44 7.68
CA ARG A 569 -14.63 -3.74 7.80
C ARG A 569 -13.31 -3.59 8.55
N GLY A 570 -12.93 -4.62 9.31
CA GLY A 570 -11.63 -4.68 9.99
C GLY A 570 -11.21 -6.11 10.34
N ILE A 571 -9.91 -6.33 10.52
CA ILE A 571 -9.35 -7.62 10.98
C ILE A 571 -9.02 -7.51 12.45
N ILE A 572 -9.53 -8.41 13.29
CA ILE A 572 -9.19 -8.43 14.71
C ILE A 572 -7.75 -8.93 14.88
N THR A 573 -6.93 -8.18 15.61
CA THR A 573 -5.57 -8.59 16.02
C THR A 573 -5.54 -9.08 17.46
N ALA A 574 -6.36 -8.50 18.34
CA ALA A 574 -6.49 -8.96 19.73
C ALA A 574 -7.92 -8.82 20.25
N VAL A 575 -8.31 -9.77 21.11
CA VAL A 575 -9.61 -9.82 21.78
C VAL A 575 -9.39 -9.77 23.29
N SER A 576 -10.14 -8.92 23.99
CA SER A 576 -10.23 -8.92 25.45
C SER A 576 -11.70 -8.96 25.87
N GLY A 577 -12.04 -9.86 26.79
CA GLY A 577 -13.43 -10.07 27.24
C GLY A 577 -14.19 -11.13 26.43
N THR A 578 -15.34 -11.56 26.96
CA THR A 578 -16.19 -12.62 26.37
C THR A 578 -17.60 -12.16 26.02
N SER A 579 -18.13 -11.15 26.71
CA SER A 579 -19.51 -10.67 26.53
C SER A 579 -19.62 -9.16 26.40
N THR A 580 -18.77 -8.46 27.14
CA THR A 580 -18.38 -7.08 26.89
C THR A 580 -16.85 -7.04 26.88
N GLY A 581 -16.26 -6.16 26.08
CA GLY A 581 -14.83 -6.23 25.86
C GLY A 581 -14.27 -5.20 24.91
N THR A 582 -13.01 -5.42 24.53
CA THR A 582 -12.30 -4.58 23.56
C THR A 582 -11.76 -5.44 22.42
N LEU A 583 -11.79 -4.89 21.21
CA LEU A 583 -11.19 -5.47 20.02
C LEU A 583 -10.12 -4.52 19.51
N ASP A 584 -8.90 -5.01 19.37
CA ASP A 584 -7.85 -4.35 18.60
C ASP A 584 -7.98 -4.86 17.17
N TYR A 585 -7.97 -3.95 16.19
CA TYR A 585 -8.22 -4.33 14.82
C TYR A 585 -7.46 -3.46 13.82
N ILE A 586 -7.24 -4.03 12.64
CA ILE A 586 -6.72 -3.35 11.45
C ILE A 586 -7.93 -2.89 10.64
N LEU A 587 -8.07 -1.59 10.44
CA LEU A 587 -9.17 -1.02 9.65
C LEU A 587 -8.92 -1.29 8.16
N LEU A 588 -9.91 -1.89 7.48
CA LEU A 588 -9.85 -2.18 6.04
C LEU A 588 -10.63 -1.16 5.20
N THR A 589 -11.44 -0.32 5.84
CA THR A 589 -12.18 0.73 5.14
C THR A 589 -11.44 2.07 5.20
N PRO A 590 -11.01 2.63 4.06
CA PRO A 590 -10.07 3.75 4.04
C PRO A 590 -10.67 5.09 4.51
N SER A 591 -11.99 5.30 4.37
CA SER A 591 -12.61 6.62 4.59
C SER A 591 -13.35 6.78 5.92
N THR A 592 -13.81 5.70 6.54
CA THR A 592 -14.61 5.74 7.78
C THR A 592 -14.24 4.60 8.72
N ASN A 593 -14.14 4.93 10.01
CA ASN A 593 -13.97 3.96 11.08
C ASN A 593 -15.34 3.49 11.61
N PHE A 594 -15.36 2.44 12.41
CA PHE A 594 -16.52 2.06 13.21
C PHE A 594 -16.96 3.24 14.12
N ALA A 595 -18.22 3.27 14.48
CA ALA A 595 -18.84 4.32 15.29
C ALA A 595 -19.73 3.70 16.37
N ASP A 596 -20.06 4.50 17.38
CA ASP A 596 -20.98 4.11 18.44
C ASP A 596 -22.31 3.60 17.87
N ASN A 597 -22.81 2.49 18.40
CA ASN A 597 -23.99 1.74 17.95
C ASN A 597 -23.90 1.08 16.57
N ASP A 598 -22.73 1.05 15.92
CA ASP A 598 -22.55 0.16 14.76
C ASP A 598 -22.78 -1.29 15.18
N HIS A 599 -23.64 -2.01 14.44
CA HIS A 599 -23.84 -3.45 14.63
C HIS A 599 -22.80 -4.22 13.82
N ILE A 600 -21.92 -4.93 14.50
CA ILE A 600 -20.80 -5.67 13.90
C ILE A 600 -21.00 -7.18 13.98
N VAL A 601 -20.56 -7.88 12.96
CA VAL A 601 -20.65 -9.34 12.80
C VAL A 601 -19.25 -9.91 12.56
N GLY A 602 -18.83 -10.86 13.39
CA GLY A 602 -17.60 -11.64 13.21
C GLY A 602 -17.80 -12.73 12.16
N GLN A 603 -16.91 -12.80 11.17
CA GLN A 603 -17.07 -13.71 10.02
C GLN A 603 -16.74 -15.17 10.36
N ILE A 604 -15.91 -15.44 11.37
CA ILE A 604 -15.57 -16.81 11.80
C ILE A 604 -16.42 -17.20 13.00
N SER A 605 -16.47 -16.33 14.00
CA SER A 605 -17.17 -16.59 15.27
C SER A 605 -18.68 -16.46 15.16
N THR A 606 -19.19 -15.84 14.08
CA THR A 606 -20.60 -15.50 13.84
C THR A 606 -21.22 -14.61 14.92
N GLN A 607 -20.38 -14.00 15.78
CA GLN A 607 -20.84 -13.18 16.89
C GLN A 607 -21.35 -11.83 16.40
N VAL A 608 -22.46 -11.39 16.98
CA VAL A 608 -23.06 -10.08 16.69
C VAL A 608 -23.00 -9.24 17.96
N SER A 609 -22.46 -8.03 17.86
CA SER A 609 -22.37 -7.08 18.97
C SER A 609 -22.62 -5.66 18.50
N SER A 610 -22.85 -4.75 19.44
CA SER A 610 -22.88 -3.31 19.17
C SER A 610 -21.59 -2.67 19.65
N VAL A 611 -21.02 -1.80 18.81
CA VAL A 611 -19.87 -0.97 19.19
C VAL A 611 -20.31 0.02 20.28
N ASN A 612 -19.53 0.13 21.34
CA ASN A 612 -19.78 0.98 22.50
C ASN A 612 -18.77 2.15 22.52
N GLY A 613 -19.25 3.33 22.14
CA GLY A 613 -18.46 4.55 22.02
C GLY A 613 -17.63 4.61 20.75
N SER A 614 -16.92 5.73 20.57
CA SER A 614 -16.02 5.93 19.43
C SER A 614 -14.75 5.10 19.57
N PRO A 615 -14.27 4.45 18.49
CA PRO A 615 -12.97 3.78 18.51
C PRO A 615 -11.82 4.72 18.86
N SER A 616 -10.83 4.18 19.56
CA SER A 616 -9.58 4.85 19.91
C SER A 616 -8.44 4.45 18.96
N ASN A 617 -7.45 5.33 18.81
CA ASN A 617 -6.28 5.06 17.98
C ASN A 617 -5.26 4.22 18.77
N LEU A 618 -4.72 3.18 18.13
CA LEU A 618 -3.56 2.45 18.61
C LEU A 618 -2.33 2.93 17.83
N VAL A 619 -1.83 2.14 16.86
CA VAL A 619 -0.70 2.55 16.02
C VAL A 619 -1.02 3.84 15.26
N ALA A 620 -2.28 4.04 14.85
CA ALA A 620 -2.74 5.30 14.25
C ALA A 620 -2.46 6.55 15.11
N GLY A 621 -2.30 6.38 16.43
CA GLY A 621 -2.05 7.44 17.40
C GLY A 621 -0.57 7.74 17.63
N TYR A 622 0.35 6.91 17.13
CA TYR A 622 1.80 7.09 17.37
C TYR A 622 2.36 8.32 16.67
N GLY A 623 1.66 8.85 15.65
CA GLY A 623 2.09 10.04 14.91
C GLY A 623 2.19 11.34 15.70
N SER A 624 1.63 11.41 16.91
CA SER A 624 1.86 12.55 17.81
C SER A 624 3.28 12.59 18.35
N ARG A 625 3.92 11.43 18.51
CA ARG A 625 5.27 11.26 19.06
C ARG A 625 6.31 10.93 18.01
N ILE A 626 5.90 10.22 16.94
CA ILE A 626 6.79 9.72 15.89
C ILE A 626 6.56 10.47 14.57
N ILE A 627 7.63 11.06 14.01
CA ILE A 627 7.60 11.66 12.67
C ILE A 627 8.83 11.25 11.86
N VAL A 628 8.63 11.13 10.54
CA VAL A 628 9.71 10.98 9.56
C VAL A 628 9.90 12.33 8.88
N ALA A 629 11.07 12.95 9.05
CA ALA A 629 11.43 14.21 8.43
C ALA A 629 12.51 13.98 7.38
N THR A 630 12.21 14.30 6.12
CA THR A 630 13.19 14.32 5.02
C THR A 630 13.80 15.70 4.91
N VAL A 631 15.13 15.75 4.78
CA VAL A 631 15.85 17.01 4.62
C VAL A 631 15.47 17.67 3.28
N GLU A 632 15.01 18.91 3.34
CA GLU A 632 14.67 19.71 2.16
C GLU A 632 15.56 20.95 2.03
N GLY A 633 15.91 21.60 3.14
CA GLY A 633 16.75 22.78 3.06
C GLY A 633 17.11 23.40 4.39
N THR A 634 17.84 24.51 4.27
CA THR A 634 18.29 25.33 5.40
C THR A 634 17.82 26.77 5.24
N PHE A 635 17.51 27.41 6.35
CA PHE A 635 17.18 28.83 6.44
C PHE A 635 18.18 29.56 7.33
N THR A 636 18.59 30.74 6.91
CA THR A 636 19.31 31.67 7.79
C THR A 636 18.30 32.42 8.66
N TYR A 637 18.53 32.53 9.97
CA TYR A 637 17.61 33.19 10.90
C TYR A 637 18.25 34.30 11.74
N SER A 638 17.41 35.17 12.30
CA SER A 638 17.73 36.16 13.35
C SER A 638 16.71 36.08 14.50
N ASP A 639 17.00 36.78 15.60
CA ASP A 639 16.04 37.08 16.68
C ASP A 639 15.38 35.85 17.34
N ARG A 640 16.15 34.77 17.52
CA ARG A 640 15.66 33.55 18.18
C ARG A 640 15.44 33.77 19.68
N THR A 641 14.28 33.36 20.19
CA THR A 641 13.90 33.52 21.60
C THR A 641 14.44 32.40 22.49
N THR A 642 14.06 31.15 22.20
CA THR A 642 14.49 29.93 22.90
C THR A 642 14.90 28.86 21.88
N ASN A 643 15.34 27.71 22.37
CA ASN A 643 15.66 26.58 21.48
C ASN A 643 14.37 25.93 21.00
N PHE A 644 14.34 25.58 19.70
CA PHE A 644 13.37 24.66 19.15
C PHE A 644 13.67 23.23 19.63
N ILE A 645 12.66 22.37 19.55
CA ILE A 645 12.74 20.93 19.82
C ILE A 645 12.90 20.19 18.49
N ASP A 646 13.88 19.30 18.40
CA ASP A 646 14.10 18.49 17.20
C ASP A 646 12.85 17.66 16.83
N GLY A 647 12.49 17.67 15.55
CA GLY A 647 11.29 17.03 15.03
C GLY A 647 9.99 17.81 15.26
N GLU A 648 9.99 18.95 15.96
CA GLU A 648 8.78 19.74 16.13
C GLU A 648 8.32 20.41 14.83
N GLN A 649 7.02 20.68 14.75
CA GLN A 649 6.49 21.46 13.63
C GLN A 649 6.76 22.95 13.84
N ILE A 650 7.26 23.61 12.81
CA ILE A 650 7.35 25.07 12.74
C ILE A 650 6.31 25.63 11.76
N THR A 651 5.78 26.80 12.06
CA THR A 651 4.77 27.49 11.24
C THR A 651 5.16 28.95 11.01
N GLY A 652 5.12 29.40 9.75
CA GLY A 652 5.38 30.78 9.34
C GLY A 652 4.20 31.68 9.65
N GLY A 653 4.46 32.82 10.31
CA GLY A 653 3.42 33.74 10.75
C GLY A 653 2.73 34.50 9.62
N THR A 654 3.41 34.74 8.49
CA THR A 654 2.82 35.48 7.36
C THR A 654 2.43 34.53 6.24
N SER A 655 3.29 33.57 5.91
CA SER A 655 3.05 32.61 4.83
C SER A 655 2.06 31.50 5.22
N SER A 656 1.87 31.25 6.52
CA SER A 656 1.24 30.02 7.03
C SER A 656 1.92 28.73 6.53
N ALA A 657 3.13 28.83 5.97
CA ALA A 657 3.95 27.69 5.59
C ALA A 657 4.25 26.85 6.83
N SER A 658 4.35 25.54 6.67
CA SER A 658 4.74 24.66 7.77
C SER A 658 5.84 23.72 7.33
N GLY A 659 6.70 23.33 8.27
CA GLY A 659 7.77 22.36 8.08
C GLY A 659 8.17 21.75 9.41
N ILE A 660 9.10 20.81 9.38
CA ILE A 660 9.64 20.13 10.55
C ILE A 660 11.03 20.66 10.84
N PHE A 661 11.24 21.19 12.04
CA PHE A 661 12.55 21.61 12.51
C PHE A 661 13.42 20.37 12.75
N MET A 662 14.63 20.36 12.20
CA MET A 662 15.51 19.18 12.26
C MET A 662 16.82 19.40 13.00
N ALA A 663 17.40 20.59 12.92
CA ALA A 663 18.62 20.95 13.62
C ALA A 663 18.89 22.46 13.53
N ASP A 664 19.70 22.95 14.44
CA ASP A 664 20.28 24.30 14.43
C ASP A 664 21.80 24.19 14.55
N ASP A 665 22.53 24.98 13.76
CA ASP A 665 24.00 25.02 13.80
C ASP A 665 24.56 25.75 15.04
N GLY A 666 23.68 26.34 15.85
CA GLY A 666 24.03 27.11 17.04
C GLY A 666 24.50 28.54 16.73
N ALA A 667 24.47 28.96 15.47
CA ALA A 667 24.92 30.26 15.01
C ALA A 667 23.78 31.04 14.33
N SER A 668 23.35 30.63 13.14
CA SER A 668 22.33 31.35 12.37
C SER A 668 21.65 30.50 11.30
N VAL A 669 21.82 29.18 11.29
CA VAL A 669 21.26 28.30 10.25
C VAL A 669 20.41 27.21 10.88
N ILE A 670 19.15 27.14 10.45
CA ILE A 670 18.19 26.09 10.82
C ILE A 670 17.98 25.17 9.63
N THR A 671 18.05 23.86 9.87
CA THR A 671 17.68 22.82 8.90
C THR A 671 16.21 22.46 9.07
N VAL A 672 15.46 22.42 7.96
CA VAL A 672 14.02 22.14 7.92
C VAL A 672 13.75 21.03 6.91
N GLY A 673 12.80 20.16 7.25
CA GLY A 673 12.28 19.10 6.37
C GLY A 673 10.77 19.13 6.23
N ASN A 674 10.23 18.36 5.28
CA ASN A 674 8.79 18.21 5.02
C ASN A 674 8.01 19.54 4.93
N ILE A 675 8.46 20.48 4.09
CA ILE A 675 7.81 21.78 3.96
C ILE A 675 6.53 21.66 3.13
N THR A 676 5.42 22.19 3.65
CA THR A 676 4.13 22.17 2.97
C THR A 676 4.11 23.19 1.83
N GLN A 677 4.32 22.73 0.60
CA GLN A 677 4.56 23.59 -0.58
C GLN A 677 3.40 24.48 -1.05
N SER A 678 2.17 24.35 -0.53
CA SER A 678 1.09 25.25 -0.95
C SER A 678 1.39 26.71 -0.59
N THR A 679 2.27 26.93 0.38
CA THR A 679 2.82 28.24 0.76
C THR A 679 4.30 28.07 1.14
N ALA A 680 5.22 28.73 0.42
CA ALA A 680 6.65 28.70 0.78
C ALA A 680 6.93 29.66 1.95
N PHE A 681 7.90 29.32 2.81
CA PHE A 681 8.38 30.24 3.83
C PHE A 681 8.95 31.51 3.17
N ALA A 682 8.50 32.68 3.63
CA ALA A 682 8.88 33.98 3.13
C ALA A 682 10.12 34.52 3.86
N SER A 683 10.97 35.23 3.11
CA SER A 683 12.07 35.98 3.73
C SER A 683 11.52 37.11 4.60
N GLY A 684 12.06 37.26 5.81
CA GLY A 684 11.68 38.26 6.80
C GLY A 684 10.51 37.85 7.70
N GLU A 685 9.99 36.63 7.58
CA GLU A 685 8.87 36.19 8.43
C GLU A 685 9.32 35.56 9.75
N SER A 686 8.50 35.70 10.79
CA SER A 686 8.67 34.99 12.06
C SER A 686 8.07 33.59 11.95
N VAL A 687 8.86 32.56 12.31
CA VAL A 687 8.42 31.18 12.45
C VAL A 687 8.26 30.83 13.93
N THR A 688 7.25 30.03 14.25
CA THR A 688 6.95 29.60 15.62
C THR A 688 6.91 28.07 15.72
N GLY A 689 7.59 27.51 16.73
CA GLY A 689 7.57 26.08 17.07
C GLY A 689 6.29 25.69 17.80
N ALA A 690 5.67 24.59 17.41
CA ALA A 690 4.38 24.15 17.94
C ALA A 690 4.47 23.61 19.37
N THR A 691 5.59 22.96 19.74
CA THR A 691 5.78 22.35 21.06
C THR A 691 6.58 23.27 21.97
N SER A 692 7.68 23.84 21.46
CA SER A 692 8.58 24.70 22.23
C SER A 692 8.03 26.10 22.47
N GLY A 693 7.17 26.59 21.56
CA GLY A 693 6.78 28.00 21.49
C GLY A 693 7.94 28.93 21.09
N ALA A 694 9.09 28.37 20.70
CA ALA A 694 10.25 29.14 20.26
C ALA A 694 9.91 29.91 18.97
N THR A 695 10.49 31.09 18.82
CA THR A 695 10.32 31.92 17.63
C THR A 695 11.66 32.30 17.04
N ALA A 696 11.76 32.38 15.72
CA ALA A 696 12.90 32.92 15.00
C ALA A 696 12.44 33.64 13.73
N THR A 697 13.19 34.63 13.26
CA THR A 697 12.89 35.35 12.02
C THR A 697 13.74 34.78 10.90
N PHE A 698 13.14 34.20 9.87
CA PHE A 698 13.88 33.79 8.68
C PHE A 698 14.33 35.02 7.90
N THR A 699 15.60 35.09 7.54
CA THR A 699 16.22 36.27 6.90
C THR A 699 16.51 36.07 5.41
N ALA A 700 16.33 34.84 4.92
CA ALA A 700 16.50 34.45 3.54
C ALA A 700 15.45 33.42 3.16
N THR A 701 15.26 33.20 1.85
CA THR A 701 14.52 32.06 1.32
C THR A 701 15.30 30.76 1.55
N ILE A 702 14.62 29.62 1.41
CA ILE A 702 15.24 28.30 1.58
C ILE A 702 16.48 28.12 0.70
N THR A 703 17.53 27.55 1.26
CA THR A 703 18.66 26.98 0.52
C THR A 703 18.49 25.47 0.48
N VAL A 704 18.34 24.89 -0.72
CA VAL A 704 18.11 23.44 -0.87
C VAL A 704 19.28 22.66 -0.28
N ALA A 705 18.94 21.71 0.59
CA ALA A 705 19.86 20.78 1.22
C ALA A 705 19.23 19.39 1.15
N THR A 706 20.06 18.38 0.96
CA THR A 706 19.58 17.00 0.80
C THR A 706 20.06 16.08 1.90
N GLN A 707 20.89 16.61 2.80
CA GLN A 707 21.58 15.84 3.83
C GLN A 707 21.66 16.62 5.14
N ILE A 708 21.65 15.88 6.23
CA ILE A 708 21.89 16.35 7.58
C ILE A 708 23.02 15.53 8.20
N GLN A 709 23.84 16.18 9.01
CA GLN A 709 24.98 15.57 9.66
C GLN A 709 24.60 15.05 11.05
N ARG A 710 24.84 13.78 11.33
CA ARG A 710 24.50 13.11 12.59
C ARG A 710 25.57 12.12 13.03
N ASP A 711 25.77 12.01 14.33
CA ASP A 711 26.72 11.07 14.94
C ASP A 711 25.95 10.06 15.79
N ILE A 712 26.17 8.76 15.55
CA ILE A 712 25.66 7.67 16.39
C ILE A 712 26.63 7.32 17.53
N GLN A 713 27.71 8.08 17.69
CA GLN A 713 28.77 7.89 18.66
C GLN A 713 29.58 6.60 18.45
N ASP A 714 29.71 6.15 17.19
CA ASP A 714 30.51 4.98 16.81
C ASP A 714 32.02 5.27 16.71
N GLY A 715 32.42 6.52 16.97
CA GLY A 715 33.79 7.00 16.89
C GLY A 715 34.21 7.54 15.52
N ASN A 716 33.30 7.57 14.53
CA ASN A 716 33.57 8.17 13.21
C ASN A 716 33.06 9.62 13.10
N GLY A 717 32.46 10.17 14.15
CA GLY A 717 31.89 11.52 14.16
C GLY A 717 30.71 11.66 13.21
N ASN A 718 30.37 12.90 12.87
CA ASN A 718 29.21 13.22 12.06
C ASN A 718 29.26 12.56 10.66
N GLN A 719 28.18 11.84 10.31
CA GLN A 719 27.95 11.22 9.01
C GLN A 719 26.69 11.80 8.34
N PRO A 720 26.62 11.78 7.00
CA PRO A 720 25.49 12.32 6.27
C PRO A 720 24.31 11.34 6.23
N TYR A 721 23.10 11.86 6.46
CA TYR A 721 21.82 11.17 6.30
C TYR A 721 20.82 12.05 5.54
N ASN A 722 19.81 11.47 4.92
CA ASN A 722 18.81 12.16 4.09
C ASN A 722 17.46 12.36 4.80
N ALA A 723 17.17 11.56 5.81
CA ALA A 723 15.97 11.65 6.63
C ALA A 723 16.28 11.31 8.09
N VAL A 724 15.48 11.86 9.01
CA VAL A 724 15.53 11.57 10.44
C VAL A 724 14.14 11.11 10.89
N VAL A 725 14.08 10.02 11.64
CA VAL A 725 12.88 9.57 12.34
C VAL A 725 13.02 10.00 13.80
N TYR A 726 12.18 10.95 14.24
CA TYR A 726 12.16 11.44 15.61
C TYR A 726 11.10 10.68 16.41
N LEU A 727 11.46 10.19 17.61
CA LEU A 727 10.61 9.36 18.46
C LEU A 727 10.12 10.06 19.75
N ASN A 728 10.41 11.36 19.92
CA ASN A 728 10.06 12.12 21.14
C ASN A 728 9.67 13.60 20.88
N ARG A 729 8.78 13.85 19.92
CA ARG A 729 8.41 15.22 19.52
C ARG A 729 7.64 16.03 20.57
N ASP A 730 6.98 15.34 21.48
CA ASP A 730 6.24 15.93 22.60
C ASP A 730 7.15 16.20 23.81
N ASN A 731 8.47 16.00 23.67
CA ASN A 731 9.50 16.32 24.65
C ASN A 731 9.24 15.69 26.02
N GLN A 732 8.88 14.40 26.03
CA GLN A 732 8.79 13.63 27.26
C GLN A 732 10.16 13.17 27.75
N ALA A 733 10.22 12.69 28.99
CA ALA A 733 11.47 12.23 29.62
C ALA A 733 12.10 11.00 28.93
N ASP A 734 11.31 10.22 28.19
CA ASP A 734 11.78 9.06 27.41
C ASP A 734 11.06 9.01 26.05
N GLY A 735 11.80 8.53 25.05
CA GLY A 735 11.33 8.37 23.68
C GLY A 735 10.40 7.16 23.49
N ASP A 736 9.77 7.05 22.32
CA ASP A 736 9.11 5.81 21.92
C ASP A 736 10.12 4.70 21.57
N THR A 737 9.63 3.46 21.59
CA THR A 737 10.44 2.28 21.23
C THR A 737 10.61 2.15 19.72
N LEU A 738 11.72 1.52 19.30
CA LEU A 738 11.98 1.19 17.90
C LEU A 738 10.92 0.23 17.32
N ALA A 739 10.36 -0.65 18.14
CA ALA A 739 9.27 -1.53 17.75
C ALA A 739 8.03 -0.72 17.34
N ARG A 740 7.61 0.25 18.16
CA ARG A 740 6.49 1.15 17.82
C ARG A 740 6.78 2.02 16.61
N MET A 741 8.02 2.49 16.46
CA MET A 741 8.45 3.21 15.26
C MET A 741 8.30 2.34 14.01
N TYR A 742 8.71 1.08 14.06
CA TYR A 742 8.55 0.15 12.94
C TYR A 742 7.08 -0.05 12.56
N GLU A 743 6.21 -0.31 13.54
CA GLU A 743 4.75 -0.43 13.31
C GLU A 743 4.17 0.85 12.70
N TRP A 744 4.60 2.02 13.19
CA TRP A 744 4.16 3.31 12.66
C TRP A 744 4.60 3.51 11.21
N VAL A 745 5.85 3.19 10.87
CA VAL A 745 6.37 3.27 9.50
C VAL A 745 5.56 2.36 8.56
N LYS A 746 5.26 1.14 8.99
CA LYS A 746 4.42 0.20 8.24
C LYS A 746 3.02 0.77 8.05
N TYR A 747 2.41 1.27 9.12
CA TYR A 747 1.11 1.92 9.06
C TYR A 747 1.09 3.05 8.04
N ARG A 748 2.10 3.93 8.02
CA ARG A 748 2.17 5.06 7.08
C ARG A 748 2.45 4.68 5.64
N THR A 749 3.02 3.50 5.38
CA THR A 749 3.38 3.04 4.03
C THR A 749 2.45 1.95 3.47
N ARG A 750 1.34 1.66 4.17
CA ARG A 750 0.34 0.65 3.81
C ARG A 750 -0.49 1.03 2.58
N SER A 751 -1.15 0.05 1.96
CA SER A 751 -2.04 0.23 0.79
C SER A 751 -3.20 1.21 1.04
N LEU A 752 -3.80 1.15 2.23
CA LEU A 752 -4.99 1.91 2.64
C LEU A 752 -4.69 3.24 3.36
N GLU A 753 -3.69 3.99 2.87
CA GLU A 753 -3.44 5.36 3.35
C GLU A 753 -4.72 6.22 3.16
N ARG A 754 -5.15 6.94 4.20
CA ARG A 754 -6.42 7.68 4.22
C ARG A 754 -6.25 9.15 3.82
N THR A 755 -7.15 9.65 2.97
CA THR A 755 -7.33 11.09 2.72
C THR A 755 -7.66 11.82 4.02
N GLY A 756 -6.78 12.70 4.48
CA GLY A 756 -6.93 13.47 5.73
C GLY A 756 -6.07 12.99 6.91
N GLU A 757 -5.26 11.93 6.76
CA GLU A 757 -4.11 11.74 7.65
C GLU A 757 -3.18 12.96 7.55
N PRO A 758 -2.60 13.46 8.67
CA PRO A 758 -2.02 14.81 8.76
C PRO A 758 -1.05 15.11 7.61
N ALA A 759 -1.21 16.30 7.01
CA ALA A 759 -0.60 16.76 5.76
C ALA A 759 0.94 16.71 5.67
N TYR A 760 1.65 16.40 6.76
CA TYR A 760 3.07 16.03 6.74
C TYR A 760 3.31 14.63 6.09
N SER A 761 2.37 14.17 5.24
CA SER A 761 2.18 12.78 4.76
C SER A 761 2.90 12.45 3.46
N LEU A 762 3.78 13.33 3.00
CA LEU A 762 4.68 13.02 1.92
C LEU A 762 6.00 12.56 2.53
N LEU A 763 6.33 11.27 2.40
CA LEU A 763 7.69 10.82 2.68
C LEU A 763 8.56 11.44 1.58
N GLY A 764 9.29 12.49 1.94
CA GLY A 764 10.06 13.32 1.02
C GLY A 764 11.01 12.48 0.17
N GLY A 765 10.97 12.68 -1.15
CA GLY A 765 12.12 12.32 -1.97
C GLY A 765 13.22 13.33 -1.70
N LYS A 766 14.47 12.89 -1.61
CA LYS A 766 15.63 13.78 -1.43
C LYS A 766 15.57 15.00 -2.37
N GLY A 767 15.50 16.21 -1.80
CA GLY A 767 15.47 17.48 -2.56
C GLY A 767 14.23 17.68 -3.43
N SER A 768 13.17 16.88 -3.22
CA SER A 768 11.90 17.05 -3.91
C SER A 768 10.98 17.90 -3.05
N GLU A 769 10.59 19.05 -3.60
CA GLU A 769 9.59 19.94 -3.00
C GLU A 769 8.30 19.16 -2.70
N SER A 770 7.86 18.23 -3.56
CA SER A 770 6.64 17.41 -3.38
C SER A 770 6.98 15.96 -3.12
N GLY A 771 7.10 15.58 -1.84
CA GLY A 771 7.35 14.19 -1.46
C GLY A 771 6.30 13.20 -1.99
N LYS A 772 6.46 11.93 -1.67
CA LYS A 772 5.60 10.85 -2.20
C LYS A 772 4.58 10.39 -1.16
N GLN A 773 3.37 10.04 -1.62
CA GLN A 773 2.39 9.33 -0.78
C GLN A 773 3.06 8.11 -0.14
N GLY A 774 2.79 7.85 1.14
CA GLY A 774 3.44 6.76 1.88
C GLY A 774 3.25 5.41 1.21
N ARG A 775 2.06 5.16 0.65
CA ARG A 775 1.77 3.94 -0.13
C ARG A 775 2.62 3.75 -1.39
N LEU A 776 3.21 4.83 -1.92
CA LEU A 776 4.07 4.82 -3.12
C LEU A 776 5.56 4.97 -2.80
N TYR A 777 5.91 5.23 -1.54
CA TYR A 777 7.28 5.44 -1.12
C TYR A 777 8.04 4.10 -1.09
N ILE A 778 9.14 4.00 -1.83
CA ILE A 778 9.95 2.76 -2.00
C ILE A 778 11.44 2.95 -1.64
N THR A 779 11.92 4.19 -1.68
CA THR A 779 13.31 4.57 -1.34
C THR A 779 13.40 6.08 -1.11
N GLN A 780 14.41 6.50 -0.34
CA GLN A 780 14.71 7.90 -0.08
C GLN A 780 15.38 8.63 -1.25
N ASP A 781 16.18 7.90 -2.02
CA ASP A 781 16.85 8.37 -3.24
C ASP A 781 16.73 7.25 -4.28
N THR A 782 16.36 7.58 -5.52
CA THR A 782 16.21 6.61 -6.60
C THR A 782 17.54 5.95 -6.98
N ALA A 783 18.68 6.53 -6.59
CA ALA A 783 19.99 5.92 -6.72
C ALA A 783 20.29 4.85 -5.65
N PHE A 784 19.46 4.73 -4.61
CA PHE A 784 19.64 3.72 -3.56
C PHE A 784 18.91 2.42 -3.91
N ALA A 785 19.44 1.32 -3.39
CA ALA A 785 18.77 0.03 -3.51
C ALA A 785 17.44 0.06 -2.75
N LEU A 786 16.40 -0.50 -3.37
CA LEU A 786 15.05 -0.55 -2.81
C LEU A 786 15.00 -1.51 -1.62
N VAL A 787 14.34 -1.10 -0.54
CA VAL A 787 14.05 -1.96 0.62
C VAL A 787 12.58 -2.36 0.55
N LYS A 788 12.30 -3.62 0.23
CA LYS A 788 10.95 -4.07 -0.09
C LYS A 788 10.04 -4.25 1.13
N ALA A 789 10.56 -4.92 2.18
CA ALA A 789 9.79 -5.31 3.36
C ALA A 789 9.21 -4.11 4.16
N SER A 790 9.96 -3.00 4.17
CA SER A 790 9.59 -1.73 4.79
C SER A 790 10.53 -0.64 4.25
N PRO A 791 10.01 0.42 3.60
CA PRO A 791 10.85 1.38 2.86
C PRO A 791 11.89 2.16 3.69
N LEU A 792 11.67 2.34 5.00
CA LEU A 792 12.57 3.09 5.89
C LEU A 792 13.49 2.20 6.74
N GLY A 793 13.29 0.89 6.69
CA GLY A 793 14.08 -0.08 7.46
C GLY A 793 13.27 -1.23 8.01
N THR A 794 13.94 -2.32 8.37
CA THR A 794 13.34 -3.57 8.85
C THR A 794 13.64 -3.76 10.33
N PHE A 795 12.70 -4.30 11.11
CA PHE A 795 12.93 -4.67 12.50
C PHE A 795 13.02 -6.20 12.63
N ALA A 796 14.09 -6.71 13.22
CA ALA A 796 14.31 -8.14 13.38
C ALA A 796 15.15 -8.47 14.61
N GLY A 797 14.76 -9.49 15.37
CA GLY A 797 15.51 -9.94 16.55
C GLY A 797 15.67 -8.87 17.63
N GLY A 798 14.71 -7.93 17.72
CA GLY A 798 14.79 -6.78 18.62
C GLY A 798 15.70 -5.65 18.14
N THR A 799 16.26 -5.72 16.93
CA THR A 799 17.14 -4.69 16.35
C THR A 799 16.51 -4.06 15.11
N PHE A 800 16.57 -2.73 15.01
CA PHE A 800 16.17 -1.99 13.80
C PHE A 800 17.32 -1.86 12.81
N PHE A 801 17.09 -2.24 11.56
CA PHE A 801 18.01 -2.09 10.43
C PHE A 801 17.50 -0.99 9.51
N GLY A 802 18.04 0.21 9.66
CA GLY A 802 17.63 1.39 8.90
C GLY A 802 17.98 1.30 7.42
N ALA A 803 17.09 1.81 6.57
CA ALA A 803 17.38 1.98 5.14
C ALA A 803 18.48 3.02 4.92
N ARG A 804 19.11 3.00 3.74
CA ARG A 804 20.21 3.92 3.41
C ARG A 804 19.76 5.38 3.50
N GLY A 805 20.52 6.18 4.24
CA GLY A 805 20.24 7.60 4.46
C GLY A 805 19.14 7.88 5.49
N VAL A 806 18.66 6.87 6.23
CA VAL A 806 17.68 7.06 7.32
C VAL A 806 18.40 7.07 8.67
N PHE A 807 18.22 8.14 9.42
CA PHE A 807 18.66 8.28 10.80
C PHE A 807 17.49 8.11 11.77
N VAL A 808 17.75 7.68 13.00
CA VAL A 808 16.75 7.56 14.07
C VAL A 808 17.27 8.28 15.30
N GLU A 809 16.42 9.10 15.92
CA GLU A 809 16.77 9.98 17.04
C GLU A 809 15.70 9.91 18.14
N ASP A 810 16.11 10.20 19.38
CA ASP A 810 15.25 10.24 20.57
C ASP A 810 14.45 8.95 20.84
N MET A 811 15.06 7.80 20.61
CA MET A 811 14.47 6.50 20.97
C MET A 811 14.46 6.27 22.48
N ALA A 812 13.61 5.34 22.91
CA ALA A 812 13.57 4.86 24.29
C ALA A 812 14.95 4.44 24.79
N THR A 813 15.27 4.73 26.05
CA THR A 813 16.57 4.40 26.68
C THR A 813 16.96 2.92 26.59
N ALA A 814 15.99 2.01 26.52
CA ALA A 814 16.23 0.58 26.34
C ALA A 814 16.72 0.21 24.92
N ASP A 815 16.38 1.02 23.92
CA ASP A 815 16.60 0.74 22.50
C ASP A 815 17.83 1.42 21.93
N VAL A 816 18.55 2.28 22.68
CA VAL A 816 19.72 3.06 22.24
C VAL A 816 20.91 2.23 21.73
N ARG A 817 20.78 0.89 21.75
CA ARG A 817 21.77 -0.09 21.29
C ARG A 817 21.21 -1.08 20.28
N ALA A 818 19.91 -1.01 20.03
CA ALA A 818 19.11 -1.97 19.30
C ALA A 818 18.86 -1.50 17.87
N PHE A 819 19.86 -0.91 17.22
CA PHE A 819 19.73 -0.45 15.84
C PHE A 819 21.05 -0.54 15.07
N GLN A 820 20.95 -0.53 13.74
CA GLN A 820 22.05 -0.41 12.79
C GLN A 820 21.55 0.48 11.65
N LEU A 821 22.33 1.46 11.25
CA LEU A 821 21.97 2.39 10.17
C LEU A 821 22.93 2.24 9.00
N ILE A 822 22.53 2.79 7.85
CA ILE A 822 23.40 2.92 6.68
C ILE A 822 23.42 4.41 6.32
N ASP A 823 24.60 5.03 6.36
CA ASP A 823 24.73 6.45 6.00
C ASP A 823 24.45 6.70 4.52
N SER A 824 24.29 7.97 4.11
CA SER A 824 24.06 8.32 2.70
C SER A 824 25.19 7.84 1.77
N ASN A 825 26.39 7.60 2.28
CA ASN A 825 27.53 7.08 1.51
C ASN A 825 27.48 5.55 1.32
N GLY A 826 26.55 4.86 1.98
CA GLY A 826 26.38 3.41 1.89
C GLY A 826 27.21 2.63 2.90
N THR A 827 27.76 3.29 3.92
CA THR A 827 28.52 2.63 4.99
C THR A 827 27.59 2.23 6.13
N VAL A 828 27.71 0.98 6.57
CA VAL A 828 26.97 0.46 7.73
C VAL A 828 27.54 1.05 9.03
N ARG A 829 26.67 1.52 9.91
CA ARG A 829 26.99 2.20 11.17
C ARG A 829 26.29 1.51 12.34
N ASN A 830 27.04 1.18 13.38
CA ASN A 830 26.54 0.47 14.57
C ASN A 830 26.71 1.35 15.81
N PRO A 831 25.69 1.43 16.69
CA PRO A 831 25.81 2.19 17.93
C PRO A 831 26.86 1.59 18.87
N PRO A 832 27.50 2.40 19.72
CA PRO A 832 28.48 1.91 20.68
C PRO A 832 27.86 0.96 21.72
N ASN A 833 28.63 -0.03 22.15
CA ASN A 833 28.23 -0.98 23.19
C ASN A 833 28.32 -0.31 24.58
N GLN A 834 27.34 0.53 24.96
CA GLN A 834 27.30 1.14 26.29
C GLN A 834 26.84 0.14 27.36
N GLN A 835 27.65 -0.07 28.38
CA GLN A 835 27.42 -1.06 29.45
C GLN A 835 27.47 -0.40 30.84
N THR A 836 26.66 -0.91 31.76
CA THR A 836 26.62 -0.40 33.13
C THR A 836 27.68 -1.08 33.99
N LEU A 837 28.43 -0.27 34.71
CA LEU A 837 29.29 -0.69 35.82
C LEU A 837 28.58 -0.28 37.11
N GLN A 838 28.27 -1.23 37.99
CA GLN A 838 27.55 -0.96 39.23
C GLN A 838 28.22 -1.61 40.43
N VAL A 839 28.20 -0.90 41.56
CA VAL A 839 28.50 -1.45 42.88
C VAL A 839 27.22 -1.44 43.71
N THR A 840 26.81 -2.60 44.21
CA THR A 840 25.58 -2.81 45.00
C THR A 840 25.90 -3.21 46.45
N GLY A 841 24.89 -3.31 47.33
CA GLY A 841 25.10 -3.66 48.74
C GLY A 841 25.63 -2.50 49.61
N LEU A 842 25.40 -1.26 49.15
CA LEU A 842 25.90 -0.05 49.80
C LEU A 842 24.93 0.48 50.85
N VAL A 843 25.43 1.33 51.73
CA VAL A 843 24.67 2.13 52.69
C VAL A 843 25.07 3.58 52.53
N SER A 844 24.10 4.49 52.70
CA SER A 844 24.36 5.94 52.66
C SER A 844 25.54 6.33 53.55
N GLY A 845 26.54 7.00 52.97
CA GLY A 845 27.81 7.36 53.60
C GLY A 845 29.02 6.50 53.25
N ASP A 846 28.85 5.39 52.52
CA ASP A 846 29.98 4.60 52.04
C ASP A 846 30.75 5.35 50.95
N ARG A 847 32.09 5.29 50.97
CA ARG A 847 32.93 5.82 49.90
C ARG A 847 33.29 4.69 48.94
N VAL A 848 32.93 4.86 47.67
CA VAL A 848 33.11 3.86 46.62
C VAL A 848 34.06 4.38 45.56
N ALA A 849 35.01 3.54 45.16
CA ALA A 849 35.85 3.82 44.00
C ALA A 849 36.06 2.56 43.14
N VAL A 850 35.99 2.70 41.82
CA VAL A 850 36.30 1.62 40.87
C VAL A 850 37.37 2.06 39.90
N PHE A 851 38.44 1.26 39.81
CA PHE A 851 39.64 1.58 39.03
C PHE A 851 39.86 0.56 37.93
N ARG A 852 40.49 0.99 36.83
CA ARG A 852 41.12 0.08 35.88
C ARG A 852 42.39 -0.52 36.51
N THR A 853 42.66 -1.79 36.21
CA THR A 853 43.85 -2.48 36.69
C THR A 853 44.70 -3.10 35.59
N SER A 854 45.97 -3.31 35.90
CA SER A 854 46.91 -4.11 35.13
C SER A 854 47.72 -4.97 36.10
N GLY A 855 47.74 -6.28 35.87
CA GLY A 855 48.40 -7.23 36.78
C GLY A 855 47.88 -7.17 38.22
N GLY A 856 46.58 -6.86 38.42
CA GLY A 856 45.95 -6.75 39.73
C GLY A 856 46.22 -5.43 40.49
N ASN A 857 47.05 -4.54 39.94
CA ASN A 857 47.33 -3.22 40.51
C ASN A 857 46.54 -2.13 39.76
N ILE A 858 46.22 -1.03 40.44
CA ILE A 858 45.59 0.14 39.80
C ILE A 858 46.52 0.63 38.69
N LEU A 859 45.97 0.83 37.49
CA LEU A 859 46.72 1.34 36.34
C LEU A 859 46.93 2.85 36.48
N THR A 860 47.86 3.26 37.35
CA THR A 860 48.17 4.67 37.57
C THR A 860 48.86 5.32 36.38
N THR A 861 49.51 4.53 35.53
CA THR A 861 50.20 4.95 34.31
C THR A 861 49.28 4.96 33.08
N GLU A 862 47.96 5.09 33.26
CA GLU A 862 47.00 5.04 32.15
C GLU A 862 47.32 6.07 31.07
N PHE A 863 47.47 7.34 31.49
CA PHE A 863 47.88 8.49 30.70
C PHE A 863 49.02 9.24 31.41
N LYS A 864 49.49 10.33 30.79
CA LYS A 864 50.38 11.29 31.42
C LYS A 864 50.01 12.72 31.01
N ILE A 865 50.29 13.71 31.86
CA ILE A 865 50.05 15.12 31.54
C ILE A 865 50.86 15.51 30.30
N SER A 866 50.22 16.23 29.35
CA SER A 866 50.84 16.60 28.08
C SER A 866 51.99 17.60 28.29
N ASN A 867 52.78 17.80 27.24
CA ASN A 867 53.87 18.79 27.27
C ASN A 867 53.37 20.23 27.15
N ALA A 868 52.06 20.44 26.93
CA ALA A 868 51.47 21.76 26.83
C ALA A 868 51.07 22.26 28.23
N ILE A 869 51.83 23.24 28.75
CA ILE A 869 51.43 24.05 29.91
C ILE A 869 51.33 25.49 29.44
N ASN A 870 50.11 26.03 29.42
CA ASN A 870 49.83 27.40 29.01
C ASN A 870 48.54 27.90 29.67
N THR A 871 48.11 29.12 29.36
CA THR A 871 46.89 29.72 29.95
C THR A 871 45.60 28.95 29.65
N THR A 872 45.61 28.07 28.66
CA THR A 872 44.43 27.30 28.22
C THR A 872 44.41 25.90 28.81
N VAL A 873 45.55 25.23 29.00
CA VAL A 873 45.64 23.84 29.49
C VAL A 873 46.74 23.63 30.53
N ASN A 874 46.50 22.73 31.49
CA ASN A 874 47.46 22.22 32.49
C ASN A 874 48.11 23.26 33.44
N SER A 875 47.80 24.55 33.31
CA SER A 875 48.25 25.60 34.24
C SER A 875 47.29 25.77 35.42
N SER A 876 47.77 26.37 36.51
CA SER A 876 47.02 26.59 37.74
C SER A 876 45.74 27.42 37.56
N ILE A 877 45.59 28.15 36.45
CA ILE A 877 44.39 28.97 36.17
C ILE A 877 43.49 28.33 35.10
N SER A 878 43.86 27.15 34.59
CA SER A 878 43.13 26.47 33.54
C SER A 878 42.04 25.56 34.12
N THR A 879 40.94 25.45 33.39
CA THR A 879 39.84 24.50 33.64
C THR A 879 39.94 23.25 32.75
N LEU A 880 41.02 23.10 31.98
CA LEU A 880 41.25 22.01 31.04
C LEU A 880 42.54 21.26 31.37
N ILE A 881 42.43 19.95 31.54
CA ILE A 881 43.58 19.06 31.66
C ILE A 881 43.79 18.35 30.33
N GLU A 882 44.95 18.56 29.72
CA GLU A 882 45.34 17.91 28.47
C GLU A 882 46.32 16.77 28.77
N VAL A 883 46.02 15.58 28.26
CA VAL A 883 46.84 14.38 28.45
C VAL A 883 47.52 13.93 27.17
N SER A 884 48.55 13.11 27.32
CA SER A 884 49.28 12.45 26.25
C SER A 884 49.41 10.94 26.53
N GLN A 885 49.84 10.20 25.50
CA GLN A 885 49.94 8.74 25.56
C GLN A 885 50.92 8.28 26.66
N ASN A 886 50.47 7.31 27.45
CA ASN A 886 51.29 6.54 28.35
C ASN A 886 51.04 5.03 28.08
N THR A 887 50.50 4.28 29.05
CA THR A 887 50.15 2.86 28.82
C THR A 887 49.02 2.72 27.79
N ARG A 888 48.07 3.65 27.78
CA ARG A 888 46.97 3.70 26.80
C ARG A 888 47.17 4.84 25.80
N THR A 889 46.70 4.62 24.57
CA THR A 889 46.64 5.64 23.52
C THR A 889 45.82 6.81 24.01
N ALA A 890 46.30 8.04 23.80
CA ALA A 890 45.57 9.25 24.18
C ALA A 890 44.99 10.02 22.99
N SER A 891 45.41 9.75 21.75
CA SER A 891 44.96 10.47 20.55
C SER A 891 44.44 9.51 19.46
N PRO A 892 43.11 9.46 19.24
CA PRO A 892 42.08 10.06 20.09
C PRO A 892 42.00 9.38 21.47
N LEU A 893 41.41 10.06 22.46
CA LEU A 893 41.14 9.43 23.76
C LEU A 893 40.21 8.22 23.59
N PRO A 894 40.50 7.07 24.22
CA PRO A 894 39.72 5.85 24.03
C PRO A 894 38.24 6.04 24.40
N SER A 895 37.33 5.47 23.60
CA SER A 895 35.88 5.64 23.79
C SER A 895 35.35 5.10 25.12
N ASP A 896 36.08 4.17 25.75
CA ASP A 896 35.75 3.61 27.08
C ASP A 896 36.16 4.54 28.26
N VAL A 897 36.72 5.71 27.98
CA VAL A 897 36.87 6.79 28.98
C VAL A 897 35.51 7.49 29.12
N PRO A 898 34.85 7.48 30.30
CA PRO A 898 33.57 8.15 30.51
C PRO A 898 33.65 9.64 30.21
N THR A 899 32.56 10.24 29.72
CA THR A 899 32.48 11.69 29.43
C THR A 899 32.40 12.55 30.68
N SER A 900 31.99 11.98 31.82
CA SER A 900 32.11 12.56 33.16
C SER A 900 32.59 11.51 34.17
N ALA A 901 33.60 11.85 34.96
CA ALA A 901 34.10 11.04 36.07
C ALA A 901 35.11 11.85 36.91
N THR A 902 36.05 11.17 37.56
CA THR A 902 37.21 11.79 38.21
C THR A 902 38.50 11.36 37.52
N LEU A 903 39.33 12.34 37.15
CA LEU A 903 40.70 12.14 36.71
C LEU A 903 41.62 12.31 37.92
N ARG A 904 42.48 11.32 38.19
CA ARG A 904 43.50 11.41 39.22
C ARG A 904 44.86 11.72 38.61
N VAL A 905 45.52 12.77 39.08
CA VAL A 905 46.83 13.22 38.59
C VAL A 905 47.84 13.21 39.73
N LEU A 906 49.07 12.78 39.46
CA LEU A 906 50.16 12.83 40.44
C LEU A 906 50.36 14.28 40.92
N SER A 907 50.47 14.47 42.23
CA SER A 907 50.59 15.82 42.79
C SER A 907 51.94 16.44 42.44
N PRO A 908 51.98 17.66 41.89
CA PRO A 908 53.24 18.37 41.64
C PRO A 908 53.97 18.77 42.94
N ALA A 909 53.25 18.79 44.07
CA ALA A 909 53.81 19.12 45.39
C ALA A 909 54.30 17.88 46.17
N ASP A 910 53.76 16.69 45.86
CA ASP A 910 54.12 15.44 46.53
C ASP A 910 53.92 14.23 45.60
N THR A 911 55.02 13.73 45.05
CA THR A 911 55.03 12.57 44.15
C THR A 911 54.55 11.25 44.80
N GLY A 912 54.21 11.24 46.09
CA GLY A 912 53.54 10.12 46.77
C GLY A 912 52.01 10.16 46.71
N LEU A 913 51.40 11.26 46.26
CA LEU A 913 49.95 11.50 46.33
C LEU A 913 49.33 11.77 44.96
N TYR A 914 48.09 11.33 44.76
CA TYR A 914 47.28 11.66 43.59
C TYR A 914 46.14 12.60 43.96
N LEU A 915 46.03 13.71 43.25
CA LEU A 915 44.96 14.70 43.36
C LEU A 915 43.76 14.28 42.50
N SER A 916 42.55 14.52 43.00
CA SER A 916 41.30 14.19 42.29
C SER A 916 40.73 15.42 41.59
N PHE A 917 40.50 15.31 40.28
CA PHE A 917 39.88 16.35 39.45
C PHE A 917 38.58 15.80 38.85
N ALA A 918 37.43 16.29 39.32
CA ALA A 918 36.14 15.95 38.71
C ALA A 918 36.02 16.64 37.34
N TYR A 919 35.58 15.90 36.33
CA TYR A 919 35.40 16.41 34.97
C TYR A 919 33.99 16.11 34.46
N SER A 920 33.44 17.02 33.65
CA SER A 920 32.08 16.94 33.09
C SER A 920 32.05 16.75 31.58
N ALA A 921 33.17 16.89 30.88
CA ALA A 921 33.29 16.63 29.45
C ALA A 921 34.70 16.15 29.06
N VAL A 922 34.78 15.47 27.92
CA VAL A 922 36.04 15.01 27.31
C VAL A 922 36.03 15.37 25.82
N ASP A 923 37.05 16.11 25.36
CA ASP A 923 37.36 16.27 23.93
C ASP A 923 38.36 15.18 23.55
N ARG A 924 37.91 14.23 22.72
CA ARG A 924 38.70 13.07 22.31
C ARG A 924 39.72 13.37 21.23
N ASN A 925 39.52 14.42 20.44
CA ASN A 925 40.44 14.80 19.36
C ASN A 925 41.62 15.60 19.91
N SER A 926 41.35 16.48 20.89
CA SER A 926 42.38 17.29 21.56
C SER A 926 42.92 16.65 22.84
N ASN A 927 42.36 15.52 23.27
CA ASN A 927 42.74 14.77 24.46
C ASN A 927 42.59 15.56 25.77
N ARG A 928 41.49 16.31 25.89
CA ARG A 928 41.24 17.25 26.99
C ARG A 928 40.09 16.82 27.87
N PHE A 929 40.27 16.95 29.17
CA PHE A 929 39.23 16.82 30.20
C PHE A 929 38.83 18.21 30.68
N THR A 930 37.53 18.49 30.66
CA THR A 930 36.96 19.76 31.15
C THR A 930 36.52 19.60 32.60
N LEU A 931 37.11 20.38 33.51
CA LEU A 931 36.81 20.32 34.93
C LEU A 931 35.35 20.72 35.21
N THR A 932 34.72 20.01 36.14
CA THR A 932 33.32 20.27 36.53
C THR A 932 33.15 21.63 37.20
N SER A 933 34.15 22.07 37.96
CA SER A 933 34.15 23.36 38.66
C SER A 933 35.57 23.75 39.05
N GLY A 934 35.84 25.06 39.13
CA GLY A 934 37.12 25.60 39.56
C GLY A 934 38.23 25.45 38.51
N ASP A 935 39.44 25.84 38.89
CA ASP A 935 40.66 25.65 38.10
C ASP A 935 41.60 24.61 38.72
N ILE A 936 42.67 24.28 38.01
CA ILE A 936 43.68 23.33 38.50
C ILE A 936 44.34 23.83 39.79
N GLY A 937 44.48 25.15 39.95
CA GLY A 937 45.08 25.83 41.09
C GLY A 937 44.33 25.57 42.38
N ASP A 938 42.99 25.52 42.32
CA ASP A 938 42.12 25.21 43.46
C ASP A 938 42.47 23.88 44.12
N THR A 939 42.90 22.88 43.34
CA THR A 939 43.25 21.54 43.86
C THR A 939 44.73 21.39 44.17
N THR A 940 45.60 22.07 43.41
CA THR A 940 47.06 21.96 43.54
C THR A 940 47.67 22.93 44.56
N GLY A 941 46.87 23.87 45.09
CA GLY A 941 47.38 24.97 45.92
C GLY A 941 48.08 26.06 45.12
N GLY A 942 47.61 26.31 43.89
CA GLY A 942 48.12 27.36 43.00
C GLY A 942 49.30 26.95 42.11
N LEU A 943 49.58 25.65 41.97
CA LEU A 943 50.66 25.13 41.13
C LEU A 943 50.14 24.66 39.77
N ASN A 944 51.00 24.70 38.76
CA ASN A 944 50.71 24.02 37.49
C ASN A 944 50.85 22.50 37.67
N LEU A 945 50.19 21.70 36.84
CA LEU A 945 50.50 20.27 36.74
C LEU A 945 51.89 20.08 36.13
N SER A 946 52.63 19.05 36.53
CA SER A 946 53.95 18.78 35.95
C SER A 946 53.84 17.95 34.67
N THR A 947 54.58 18.35 33.63
CA THR A 947 54.63 17.62 32.36
C THR A 947 55.11 16.18 32.57
N GLY A 948 54.42 15.21 31.99
CA GLY A 948 54.79 13.79 32.09
C GLY A 948 54.35 13.10 33.38
N ASP A 949 53.73 13.81 34.32
CA ASP A 949 53.14 13.22 35.52
C ASP A 949 52.03 12.23 35.14
N ASN A 950 51.96 11.13 35.89
CA ASN A 950 50.97 10.08 35.66
C ASN A 950 49.55 10.58 35.94
N ALA A 951 48.63 10.21 35.05
CA ALA A 951 47.22 10.49 35.20
C ALA A 951 46.38 9.26 34.85
N PHE A 952 45.30 9.02 35.59
CA PHE A 952 44.41 7.89 35.33
C PHE A 952 42.95 8.21 35.67
N VAL A 953 42.04 7.54 34.97
CA VAL A 953 40.60 7.76 35.13
C VAL A 953 40.05 6.81 36.19
N VAL A 954 39.24 7.34 37.09
CA VAL A 954 38.49 6.56 38.06
C VAL A 954 37.07 6.37 37.53
N LEU A 955 36.70 5.12 37.24
CA LEU A 955 35.45 4.78 36.56
C LEU A 955 34.22 5.08 37.42
N ILE A 956 34.34 4.97 38.74
CA ILE A 956 33.34 5.43 39.72
C ILE A 956 34.13 6.02 40.88
N GLU A 957 33.81 7.23 41.31
CA GLU A 957 34.32 7.82 42.56
C GLU A 957 33.21 8.63 43.22
N GLN A 958 32.56 8.06 44.24
CA GLN A 958 31.37 8.68 44.84
C GLN A 958 31.16 8.25 46.29
N GLN A 959 30.56 9.14 47.09
CA GLN A 959 29.95 8.76 48.36
C GLN A 959 28.50 8.31 48.12
N ALA A 960 28.18 7.07 48.44
CA ALA A 960 26.86 6.49 48.24
C ALA A 960 25.81 7.24 49.06
N THR A 961 24.68 7.56 48.42
CA THR A 961 23.48 8.11 49.07
C THR A 961 22.35 7.08 49.17
N THR A 962 22.43 6.02 48.36
CA THR A 962 21.48 4.92 48.25
C THR A 962 22.21 3.57 48.38
N THR A 963 21.55 2.47 47.99
CA THR A 963 22.08 1.09 48.08
C THR A 963 22.99 0.68 46.93
N SER A 964 23.17 1.53 45.92
CA SER A 964 24.06 1.29 44.78
C SER A 964 24.61 2.58 44.20
N VAL A 965 25.79 2.51 43.59
CA VAL A 965 26.33 3.55 42.69
C VAL A 965 26.65 2.92 41.34
N SER A 966 26.48 3.67 40.26
CA SER A 966 26.70 3.18 38.90
C SER A 966 27.31 4.25 38.01
N ASN A 967 28.05 3.80 36.99
CA ASN A 967 28.45 4.62 35.86
C ASN A 967 28.24 3.83 34.55
N THR A 968 28.01 4.53 33.44
CA THR A 968 27.83 3.94 32.12
C THR A 968 29.10 4.14 31.30
N ILE A 969 29.60 3.06 30.70
CA ILE A 969 30.90 3.04 30.01
C ILE A 969 30.72 2.38 28.64
N VAL A 970 31.35 2.92 27.60
CA VAL A 970 31.41 2.24 26.30
C VAL A 970 32.35 1.04 26.39
N TYR A 971 31.84 -0.16 26.18
CA TYR A 971 32.63 -1.38 26.06
C TYR A 971 33.34 -1.41 24.70
N VAL A 972 34.68 -1.40 24.74
CA VAL A 972 35.56 -1.59 23.58
C VAL A 972 36.26 -2.95 23.66
N SER A 973 36.67 -3.34 24.87
CA SER A 973 37.27 -4.63 25.21
C SER A 973 37.06 -4.88 26.70
N ASP A 974 37.30 -6.10 27.17
CA ASP A 974 37.29 -6.41 28.59
C ASP A 974 38.21 -5.47 29.38
N ILE A 975 37.67 -4.89 30.47
CA ILE A 975 38.39 -3.99 31.36
C ILE A 975 38.57 -4.70 32.71
N PRO A 976 39.80 -5.08 33.08
CA PRO A 976 40.08 -5.55 34.44
C PRO A 976 39.84 -4.41 35.43
N ILE A 977 38.96 -4.61 36.41
CA ILE A 977 38.56 -3.60 37.38
C ILE A 977 38.89 -4.01 38.81
N LEU A 978 39.09 -3.01 39.68
CA LEU A 978 39.20 -3.18 41.13
C LEU A 978 38.21 -2.24 41.81
N SER A 979 37.26 -2.83 42.52
CA SER A 979 36.23 -2.10 43.27
C SER A 979 36.63 -2.00 44.74
N ARG A 980 36.53 -0.80 45.30
CA ARG A 980 36.81 -0.51 46.71
C ARG A 980 35.62 0.16 47.37
N VAL A 981 35.24 -0.33 48.55
CA VAL A 981 34.23 0.31 49.41
C VAL A 981 34.81 0.49 50.80
N ARG A 982 34.74 1.71 51.33
CA ARG A 982 35.30 2.06 52.64
C ARG A 982 34.38 2.97 53.44
N ARG A 983 34.25 2.65 54.73
CA ARG A 983 33.59 3.49 55.74
C ARG A 983 34.16 3.14 57.12
N LYS A 984 34.24 4.11 58.03
CA LYS A 984 34.60 3.84 59.44
C LYS A 984 33.58 2.85 60.05
N GLY A 985 34.04 1.81 60.74
CA GLY A 985 33.21 0.76 61.34
C GLY A 985 32.98 -0.50 60.47
N ILE A 986 33.50 -0.53 59.24
CA ILE A 986 33.57 -1.77 58.43
C ILE A 986 35.00 -2.02 57.99
N LEU A 987 35.36 -3.30 57.83
CA LEU A 987 36.62 -3.66 57.21
C LEU A 987 36.61 -3.16 55.74
N PRO A 988 37.72 -2.59 55.25
CA PRO A 988 37.82 -2.17 53.86
C PRO A 988 37.52 -3.34 52.91
N PHE A 989 36.52 -3.16 52.04
CA PHE A 989 36.17 -4.13 51.01
C PHE A 989 36.94 -3.81 49.74
N GLU A 990 37.58 -4.83 49.17
CA GLU A 990 38.28 -4.77 47.89
C GLU A 990 38.04 -6.08 47.13
N VAL A 991 37.64 -5.96 45.86
CA VAL A 991 37.44 -7.13 45.01
C VAL A 991 37.82 -6.79 43.57
N ALA A 992 38.56 -7.71 42.95
CA ALA A 992 38.88 -7.65 41.53
C ALA A 992 37.70 -8.20 40.72
N GLY A 993 37.49 -7.65 39.54
CA GLY A 993 36.49 -8.10 38.59
C GLY A 993 36.89 -7.78 37.16
N THR A 994 35.98 -8.02 36.23
CA THR A 994 36.16 -7.65 34.83
C THR A 994 34.87 -7.05 34.33
N PHE A 995 34.96 -5.85 33.76
CA PHE A 995 33.87 -5.24 33.01
C PHE A 995 33.89 -5.79 31.59
N THR A 996 32.79 -6.44 31.21
CA THR A 996 32.68 -7.22 29.98
C THR A 996 31.70 -6.60 29.00
N SER A 997 31.46 -7.28 27.87
CA SER A 997 30.42 -6.92 26.90
C SER A 997 28.99 -6.96 27.45
N SER A 998 28.80 -7.35 28.71
CA SER A 998 27.52 -7.33 29.45
C SER A 998 27.57 -6.43 30.69
N GLY A 999 28.61 -5.61 30.82
CA GLY A 999 28.84 -4.76 31.99
C GLY A 999 29.50 -5.51 33.15
N ALA A 1000 29.37 -4.95 34.35
CA ALA A 1000 29.76 -5.61 35.60
C ALA A 1000 28.93 -5.10 36.78
N SER A 1001 28.51 -6.03 37.64
CA SER A 1001 27.91 -5.73 38.93
C SER A 1001 28.75 -6.34 40.05
N VAL A 1002 29.16 -5.51 41.01
CA VAL A 1002 29.98 -5.93 42.15
C VAL A 1002 29.21 -5.68 43.44
N ALA A 1003 28.86 -6.75 44.15
CA ALA A 1003 28.21 -6.64 45.45
C ALA A 1003 29.25 -6.40 46.56
N ALA A 1004 29.12 -5.28 47.29
CA ALA A 1004 29.95 -4.98 48.44
C ALA A 1004 29.59 -5.89 49.62
N ILE A 1005 30.57 -6.58 50.20
CA ILE A 1005 30.40 -7.38 51.41
C ILE A 1005 30.80 -6.53 52.61
N ARG A 1006 29.88 -6.38 53.56
CA ARG A 1006 30.09 -5.60 54.79
C ARG A 1006 30.52 -6.51 55.92
N THR A 1007 31.79 -6.46 56.30
CA THR A 1007 32.29 -7.12 57.51
C THR A 1007 32.53 -6.06 58.58
N PHE A 1008 31.94 -6.24 59.77
CA PHE A 1008 32.12 -5.32 60.88
C PHE A 1008 33.60 -5.25 61.31
N ASP A 1009 34.11 -4.03 61.53
CA ASP A 1009 35.45 -3.82 62.09
C ASP A 1009 35.34 -3.54 63.58
N SER A 1010 35.65 -4.55 64.40
CA SER A 1010 35.52 -4.47 65.86
C SER A 1010 36.57 -3.59 66.54
N ILE A 1011 37.55 -3.05 65.81
CA ILE A 1011 38.65 -2.26 66.39
C ILE A 1011 38.34 -0.75 66.33
N VAL A 1012 37.63 -0.28 65.30
CA VAL A 1012 37.56 1.15 64.93
C VAL A 1012 36.15 1.74 65.05
N ASP A 1013 35.37 1.28 66.04
CA ASP A 1013 33.99 1.76 66.31
C ASP A 1013 33.93 3.30 66.43
#